data_AF-A0A220T1H3-F1
#
_entry.id   AF-A0A220T1H3-F1
#
_cell.length_a   1.000
_cell.length_b   1.000
_cell.length_c   1.000
_cell.angle_alpha   90.00
_cell.angle_beta   90.00
_cell.angle_gamma   90.00
#
_symmetry.space_group_name_H-M   'P 1'
#
loop_
_entity.id
_entity.type
_entity.pdbx_description
1 polymer ?
#
loop_
_entity_poly.entity_id
_entity_poly.type
_entity_poly.pdbx_seq_one_letter_code
_entity_poly.pdbx_strand_id
1 'polypeptide(L)'
;MQLVRAIACLPAIAVAQLPGATKEEQGPPIVIAECTLMDGCKAQQRAVTMDANWRWTHGQTCQGTGPGAQCSTSGNCYTDGTWDATMCPDPKSCAENCALEGITLDDYDNTYGVTAVPGGVELGFVRGPNVGSRLYVLEKPNKYKLFKLLNKEFTFDVDVSTLPCGLNGALYFSEMEEDGGMKDAGNKAGAKFGTGYCDAQCPHDVKFMKGESNTLEWNTSAALGKYGLCCAEVDIWEANSMATAFTMHPCTIDKTHLCKGKECGDNAKNERYDGVCDKDGCDFNSYRNGDVDFFGPGSKFTVDTTKPMTVVTQFITDDSTDEGDLIEVRRLYVQSGKVIQNSRASILGPDGGDSINEAYCAAQKRKFNDTDDFRKKGALRRTGEALRRGMTLVLSLWDDWECQMLWLDSDAGTGNHSTPGVARGPCATTTGVPADVRAQYPDASVTYYNIMYGEIGSTYTASDDAKPDKVEATGFAATASVATGPSPGDASAASESDGATGILEGISQTLLQSLGVQQKEMQAQDASGQTPVPAPVPAQGADTSAGGCAGAYQQCDGTSLSRPRCCQAGCDCKNYGDPSYSQCVPPNGAGQCPSAAQERGLVQRSSLREAAALRAGSSASRWAAPSAIVLWFSAPALLLAIAAAAVLVRARGAAWSLVWLRYEPTGMVASAE
;
A
#
# COMPACT_ATOMS: atom_id res chain seq x y z
N MET A 1 -30.52 19.84 -60.58
CA MET A 1 -30.23 19.96 -59.13
C MET A 1 -30.02 18.57 -58.57
N GLN A 2 -28.78 18.18 -58.27
CA GLN A 2 -28.49 16.93 -57.54
C GLN A 2 -28.30 17.30 -56.06
N LEU A 3 -29.12 16.73 -55.18
CA LEU A 3 -28.88 16.84 -53.74
C LEU A 3 -27.74 15.89 -53.34
N VAL A 4 -26.57 16.46 -53.06
CA VAL A 4 -25.50 15.71 -52.39
C VAL A 4 -25.85 15.64 -50.90
N ARG A 5 -26.25 14.45 -50.42
CA ARG A 5 -26.35 14.18 -48.99
C ARG A 5 -24.95 14.09 -48.40
N ALA A 6 -24.49 15.15 -47.75
CA ALA A 6 -23.30 15.08 -46.89
C ALA A 6 -23.63 14.21 -45.67
N ILE A 7 -23.03 13.01 -45.61
CA ILE A 7 -23.05 12.18 -44.40
C ILE A 7 -22.02 12.79 -43.45
N ALA A 8 -22.50 13.53 -42.44
CA ALA A 8 -21.66 14.03 -41.36
C ALA A 8 -21.24 12.85 -40.49
N CYS A 9 -20.03 12.32 -40.76
CA CYS A 9 -19.39 11.35 -39.89
C CYS A 9 -18.94 12.08 -38.63
N LEU A 10 -19.78 12.07 -37.60
CA LEU A 10 -19.37 12.50 -36.25
C LEU A 10 -18.24 11.57 -35.80
N PRO A 11 -17.03 12.09 -35.51
CA PRO A 11 -15.99 11.24 -34.95
C PRO A 11 -16.48 10.73 -33.59
N ALA A 12 -16.54 9.41 -33.43
CA ALA A 12 -16.75 8.82 -32.13
C ALA A 12 -15.61 9.32 -31.22
N ILE A 13 -15.96 10.05 -30.18
CA ILE A 13 -14.99 10.49 -29.17
C ILE A 13 -14.57 9.21 -28.45
N ALA A 14 -13.36 8.74 -28.72
CA ALA A 14 -12.76 7.61 -28.03
C ALA A 14 -12.67 7.96 -26.53
N VAL A 15 -13.33 7.17 -25.69
CA VAL A 15 -13.29 7.33 -24.23
C VAL A 15 -12.61 6.13 -23.63
N ALA A 16 -11.68 6.44 -22.74
CA ALA A 16 -10.56 5.67 -22.22
C ALA A 16 -10.86 5.02 -20.86
N GLN A 17 -9.89 4.32 -20.22
CA GLN A 17 -10.02 3.64 -18.91
C GLN A 17 -10.93 4.40 -17.95
N LEU A 18 -12.15 3.90 -17.79
CA LEU A 18 -13.26 4.70 -17.28
C LEU A 18 -13.27 4.71 -15.74
N PRO A 19 -13.68 5.82 -15.11
CA PRO A 19 -14.24 5.74 -13.77
C PRO A 19 -15.56 4.96 -13.82
N GLY A 20 -15.73 4.01 -12.92
CA GLY A 20 -17.01 3.33 -12.71
C GLY A 20 -18.06 4.29 -12.17
N ALA A 21 -19.32 3.96 -12.46
CA ALA A 21 -20.47 4.80 -12.16
C ALA A 21 -21.54 4.10 -11.34
N THR A 22 -21.34 2.84 -10.90
CA THR A 22 -22.31 2.13 -10.05
C THR A 22 -22.11 2.49 -8.58
N LYS A 23 -20.86 2.77 -8.16
CA LYS A 23 -20.52 3.16 -6.78
C LYS A 23 -19.77 4.49 -6.81
N GLU A 24 -20.12 5.38 -5.88
CA GLU A 24 -19.32 6.56 -5.63
C GLU A 24 -18.03 6.16 -4.91
N GLU A 25 -16.87 6.55 -5.47
CA GLU A 25 -15.58 6.40 -4.79
C GLU A 25 -15.48 7.33 -3.59
N GLN A 26 -15.34 6.73 -2.39
CA GLN A 26 -15.29 7.40 -1.09
C GLN A 26 -14.12 6.85 -0.27
N GLY A 27 -12.95 7.49 -0.40
CA GLY A 27 -11.73 7.11 0.30
C GLY A 27 -11.80 7.33 1.82
N PRO A 28 -11.29 6.40 2.66
CA PRO A 28 -11.21 6.58 4.11
C PRO A 28 -10.47 7.87 4.50
N PRO A 29 -10.99 8.65 5.47
CA PRO A 29 -10.32 9.86 5.95
C PRO A 29 -9.05 9.51 6.73
N ILE A 30 -8.01 10.33 6.60
CA ILE A 30 -6.83 10.31 7.49
C ILE A 30 -6.45 11.73 7.88
N VAL A 31 -5.85 11.89 9.06
CA VAL A 31 -5.22 13.16 9.47
C VAL A 31 -3.71 12.95 9.46
N ILE A 32 -2.98 13.86 8.82
CA ILE A 32 -1.51 13.93 8.86
C ILE A 32 -1.08 15.30 9.41
N ALA A 33 0.20 15.53 9.71
CA ALA A 33 0.66 16.87 10.09
C ALA A 33 1.94 17.32 9.39
N GLU A 34 2.06 18.63 9.18
CA GLU A 34 3.28 19.29 8.70
C GLU A 34 3.90 20.11 9.84
N CYS A 35 5.18 19.86 10.17
CA CYS A 35 5.84 20.37 11.36
C CYS A 35 7.03 21.29 11.03
N THR A 36 7.20 22.33 11.85
CA THR A 36 8.43 23.12 11.91
C THR A 36 8.88 23.27 13.36
N LEU A 37 10.17 23.50 13.58
CA LEU A 37 10.78 23.75 14.88
C LEU A 37 10.27 25.04 15.53
N MET A 38 9.75 25.98 14.73
CA MET A 38 9.28 27.30 15.19
C MET A 38 7.77 27.34 15.49
N ASP A 39 6.94 26.81 14.58
CA ASP A 39 5.48 26.90 14.67
C ASP A 39 4.83 25.65 15.28
N GLY A 40 5.60 24.57 15.48
CA GLY A 40 5.05 23.24 15.79
C GLY A 40 4.37 22.61 14.58
N CYS A 41 3.38 21.75 14.84
CA CYS A 41 2.73 20.94 13.81
C CYS A 41 1.34 21.45 13.43
N LYS A 42 1.08 21.52 12.12
CA LYS A 42 -0.19 21.93 11.52
C LYS A 42 -0.85 20.71 10.89
N ALA A 43 -1.93 20.25 11.51
CA ALA A 43 -2.65 19.06 11.06
C ALA A 43 -3.42 19.31 9.75
N GLN A 44 -3.60 18.25 8.97
CA GLN A 44 -4.05 18.25 7.58
C GLN A 44 -5.02 17.08 7.36
N GLN A 45 -6.32 17.37 7.23
CA GLN A 45 -7.30 16.37 6.81
C GLN A 45 -7.02 15.95 5.36
N ARG A 46 -6.86 14.65 5.15
CA ARG A 46 -6.65 14.00 3.85
C ARG A 46 -7.57 12.78 3.75
N ALA A 47 -7.46 12.05 2.65
CA ALA A 47 -8.09 10.75 2.46
C ALA A 47 -7.10 9.78 1.80
N VAL A 48 -7.35 8.49 1.89
CA VAL A 48 -6.63 7.45 1.14
C VAL A 48 -7.50 6.86 0.03
N THR A 49 -6.89 6.34 -1.01
CA THR A 49 -7.57 5.64 -2.12
C THR A 49 -6.92 4.29 -2.39
N MET A 50 -7.75 3.29 -2.68
CA MET A 50 -7.31 1.95 -3.09
C MET A 50 -6.68 1.95 -4.48
N ASP A 51 -5.58 1.22 -4.60
CA ASP A 51 -4.93 0.87 -5.86
C ASP A 51 -5.88 0.25 -6.90
N ALA A 52 -5.67 0.62 -8.17
CA ALA A 52 -6.48 0.17 -9.30
C ALA A 52 -6.60 -1.36 -9.45
N ASN A 53 -5.61 -2.16 -9.04
CA ASN A 53 -5.64 -3.62 -9.14
C ASN A 53 -6.70 -4.27 -8.24
N TRP A 54 -7.04 -3.67 -7.10
CA TRP A 54 -8.05 -4.20 -6.17
C TRP A 54 -9.50 -3.88 -6.59
N ARG A 55 -9.67 -2.94 -7.52
CA ARG A 55 -11.00 -2.48 -7.96
C ARG A 55 -11.67 -3.49 -8.87
N TRP A 56 -12.99 -3.63 -8.70
CA TRP A 56 -13.80 -4.38 -9.67
C TRP A 56 -13.65 -3.74 -11.05
N THR A 57 -13.17 -4.50 -12.02
CA THR A 57 -12.97 -4.06 -13.39
C THR A 57 -14.06 -4.64 -14.27
N HIS A 58 -14.97 -3.81 -14.74
CA HIS A 58 -16.18 -4.24 -15.45
C HIS A 58 -16.38 -3.48 -16.75
N GLY A 59 -17.07 -4.10 -17.71
CA GLY A 59 -17.53 -3.41 -18.90
C GLY A 59 -18.54 -2.34 -18.52
N GLN A 60 -18.47 -1.18 -19.15
CA GLN A 60 -19.39 -0.07 -18.89
C GLN A 60 -19.88 0.54 -20.21
N THR A 61 -21.17 0.85 -20.30
CA THR A 61 -21.74 1.59 -21.43
C THR A 61 -22.54 2.76 -20.89
N CYS A 62 -22.23 3.97 -21.36
CA CYS A 62 -22.87 5.20 -20.91
C CYS A 62 -23.69 5.86 -22.02
N GLN A 63 -24.90 6.31 -21.69
CA GLN A 63 -25.74 7.13 -22.56
C GLN A 63 -25.66 8.60 -22.14
N GLY A 64 -25.28 9.48 -23.07
CA GLY A 64 -24.98 10.89 -22.80
C GLY A 64 -23.49 11.12 -22.50
N THR A 65 -23.16 12.35 -22.09
CA THR A 65 -21.77 12.77 -21.80
C THR A 65 -21.71 13.60 -20.52
N GLY A 66 -20.52 13.63 -19.90
CA GLY A 66 -20.28 14.36 -18.65
C GLY A 66 -21.00 13.74 -17.43
N PRO A 67 -21.10 14.47 -16.30
CA PRO A 67 -21.60 13.95 -15.03
C PRO A 67 -23.07 13.46 -15.04
N GLY A 68 -23.85 13.80 -16.06
CA GLY A 68 -25.23 13.32 -16.23
C GLY A 68 -25.37 12.01 -17.02
N ALA A 69 -24.27 11.47 -17.55
CA ALA A 69 -24.30 10.27 -18.37
C ALA A 69 -24.86 9.06 -17.58
N GLN A 70 -25.82 8.36 -18.19
CA GLN A 70 -26.46 7.20 -17.60
C GLN A 70 -25.67 5.94 -17.97
N CYS A 71 -24.89 5.43 -17.04
CA CYS A 71 -24.01 4.28 -17.25
C CYS A 71 -24.62 2.98 -16.74
N SER A 72 -24.31 1.87 -17.42
CA SER A 72 -24.69 0.52 -17.02
C SER A 72 -23.54 -0.46 -17.20
N THR A 73 -23.46 -1.44 -16.31
CA THR A 73 -22.43 -2.48 -16.30
C THR A 73 -22.78 -3.61 -17.27
N SER A 74 -21.85 -4.05 -18.11
CA SER A 74 -22.08 -5.09 -19.12
C SER A 74 -21.48 -6.47 -18.80
N GLY A 75 -20.82 -6.61 -17.64
CA GLY A 75 -20.14 -7.84 -17.19
C GLY A 75 -18.73 -7.54 -16.68
N ASN A 76 -17.99 -8.56 -16.25
CA ASN A 76 -16.62 -8.38 -15.77
C ASN A 76 -15.65 -8.30 -16.96
N CYS A 77 -14.76 -7.31 -16.97
CA CYS A 77 -13.61 -7.29 -17.89
C CYS A 77 -12.46 -8.15 -17.39
N TYR A 78 -12.37 -8.35 -16.07
CA TYR A 78 -11.35 -9.15 -15.42
C TYR A 78 -11.96 -10.01 -14.31
N THR A 79 -11.64 -11.29 -14.25
CA THR A 79 -12.09 -12.23 -13.19
C THR A 79 -11.07 -13.37 -13.05
N ASP A 80 -10.73 -13.73 -11.82
CA ASP A 80 -9.89 -14.88 -11.48
C ASP A 80 -8.64 -15.02 -12.37
N GLY A 81 -7.84 -13.95 -12.44
CA GLY A 81 -6.62 -13.92 -13.24
C GLY A 81 -6.82 -13.73 -14.74
N THR A 82 -8.06 -13.59 -15.25
CA THR A 82 -8.37 -13.66 -16.68
C THR A 82 -9.08 -12.41 -17.19
N TRP A 83 -8.64 -11.89 -18.34
CA TRP A 83 -9.33 -10.83 -19.08
C TRP A 83 -10.41 -11.41 -20.02
N ASP A 84 -11.56 -10.74 -20.13
CA ASP A 84 -12.60 -11.13 -21.10
C ASP A 84 -12.16 -10.76 -22.52
N ALA A 85 -12.02 -11.76 -23.40
CA ALA A 85 -11.52 -11.57 -24.77
C ALA A 85 -12.47 -10.80 -25.71
N THR A 86 -13.73 -10.56 -25.30
CA THR A 86 -14.71 -9.79 -26.09
C THR A 86 -14.63 -8.30 -25.75
N MET A 87 -14.53 -7.97 -24.45
CA MET A 87 -14.35 -6.61 -23.96
C MET A 87 -12.90 -6.13 -24.12
N CYS A 88 -11.95 -7.04 -24.01
CA CYS A 88 -10.51 -6.78 -24.04
C CYS A 88 -9.78 -7.55 -25.18
N PRO A 89 -10.11 -7.30 -26.46
CA PRO A 89 -9.43 -7.91 -27.60
C PRO A 89 -8.02 -7.34 -27.83
N ASP A 90 -7.76 -6.12 -27.34
CA ASP A 90 -6.47 -5.43 -27.37
C ASP A 90 -6.37 -4.41 -26.20
N PRO A 91 -5.15 -3.95 -25.85
CA PRO A 91 -4.89 -3.03 -24.73
C PRO A 91 -5.76 -1.77 -24.70
N LYS A 92 -5.97 -1.17 -25.87
CA LYS A 92 -6.68 0.08 -26.01
C LYS A 92 -8.17 -0.15 -25.95
N SER A 93 -8.72 -1.07 -26.75
CA SER A 93 -10.15 -1.39 -26.72
C SER A 93 -10.60 -1.85 -25.33
N CYS A 94 -9.75 -2.59 -24.62
CA CYS A 94 -10.00 -2.96 -23.22
C CYS A 94 -10.12 -1.74 -22.30
N ALA A 95 -9.17 -0.80 -22.38
CA ALA A 95 -9.28 0.45 -21.62
C ALA A 95 -10.54 1.25 -22.01
N GLU A 96 -10.90 1.29 -23.29
CA GLU A 96 -12.10 2.02 -23.74
C GLU A 96 -13.43 1.37 -23.30
N ASN A 97 -13.47 0.04 -23.18
CA ASN A 97 -14.68 -0.70 -22.79
C ASN A 97 -14.86 -0.86 -21.27
N CYS A 98 -13.78 -0.74 -20.50
CA CYS A 98 -13.73 -1.15 -19.10
C CYS A 98 -13.58 0.03 -18.12
N ALA A 99 -14.27 -0.09 -16.99
CA ALA A 99 -14.23 0.86 -15.90
C ALA A 99 -13.62 0.24 -14.63
N LEU A 100 -12.96 1.08 -13.83
CA LEU A 100 -12.59 0.78 -12.44
C LEU A 100 -13.70 1.27 -11.51
N GLU A 101 -14.38 0.38 -10.82
CA GLU A 101 -15.49 0.78 -9.95
C GLU A 101 -15.04 1.55 -8.70
N GLY A 102 -15.92 2.41 -8.21
CA GLY A 102 -15.77 3.07 -6.91
C GLY A 102 -15.91 2.08 -5.75
N ILE A 103 -15.29 2.42 -4.63
CA ILE A 103 -15.38 1.72 -3.36
C ILE A 103 -16.02 2.70 -2.37
N THR A 104 -17.14 2.29 -1.76
CA THR A 104 -17.78 3.08 -0.70
C THR A 104 -17.04 2.88 0.63
N LEU A 105 -17.21 3.79 1.60
CA LEU A 105 -16.58 3.63 2.92
C LEU A 105 -16.94 2.28 3.58
N ASP A 106 -18.19 1.84 3.45
CA ASP A 106 -18.64 0.53 3.94
C ASP A 106 -17.94 -0.63 3.21
N ASP A 107 -17.63 -0.50 1.92
CA ASP A 107 -16.90 -1.52 1.16
C ASP A 107 -15.41 -1.58 1.53
N TYR A 108 -14.77 -0.45 1.90
CA TYR A 108 -13.38 -0.44 2.32
C TYR A 108 -13.16 -1.39 3.52
N ASP A 109 -14.00 -1.32 4.57
CA ASP A 109 -14.01 -2.34 5.64
C ASP A 109 -14.54 -3.69 5.11
N ASN A 110 -15.78 -3.72 4.62
CA ASN A 110 -16.48 -4.99 4.47
C ASN A 110 -15.96 -5.90 3.36
N THR A 111 -15.39 -5.33 2.29
CA THR A 111 -14.82 -6.07 1.16
C THR A 111 -13.29 -6.13 1.25
N TYR A 112 -12.63 -5.08 1.73
CA TYR A 112 -11.16 -4.95 1.63
C TYR A 112 -10.42 -4.99 2.97
N GLY A 113 -11.11 -4.94 4.11
CA GLY A 113 -10.48 -4.95 5.44
C GLY A 113 -9.74 -3.66 5.79
N VAL A 114 -10.06 -2.54 5.14
CA VAL A 114 -9.44 -1.23 5.37
C VAL A 114 -10.36 -0.37 6.22
N THR A 115 -9.91 -0.03 7.43
CA THR A 115 -10.72 0.70 8.42
C THR A 115 -10.03 2.02 8.78
N ALA A 116 -10.78 3.13 8.81
CA ALA A 116 -10.26 4.39 9.35
C ALA A 116 -10.12 4.30 10.88
N VAL A 117 -8.99 4.74 11.40
CA VAL A 117 -8.72 4.84 12.85
C VAL A 117 -8.30 6.29 13.18
N PRO A 118 -8.38 6.74 14.45
CA PRO A 118 -7.93 8.07 14.82
C PRO A 118 -6.49 8.35 14.34
N GLY A 119 -6.32 9.39 13.53
CA GLY A 119 -5.04 9.76 12.93
C GLY A 119 -4.50 8.83 11.84
N GLY A 120 -5.28 7.88 11.29
CA GLY A 120 -4.74 6.88 10.36
C GLY A 120 -5.69 5.83 9.79
N VAL A 121 -5.13 4.67 9.41
CA VAL A 121 -5.86 3.48 8.91
C VAL A 121 -5.29 2.18 9.46
N GLU A 122 -6.18 1.21 9.69
CA GLU A 122 -5.84 -0.22 9.83
C GLU A 122 -6.08 -0.94 8.50
N LEU A 123 -5.13 -1.79 8.11
CA LEU A 123 -5.23 -2.71 6.97
C LEU A 123 -5.27 -4.15 7.49
N GLY A 124 -6.37 -4.86 7.32
CA GLY A 124 -6.50 -6.29 7.59
C GLY A 124 -6.01 -7.14 6.41
N PHE A 125 -5.52 -8.35 6.70
CA PHE A 125 -4.89 -9.21 5.70
C PHE A 125 -5.89 -9.97 4.82
N VAL A 126 -6.90 -10.63 5.38
CA VAL A 126 -7.88 -11.41 4.60
C VAL A 126 -9.30 -10.95 4.89
N ARG A 127 -10.04 -10.57 3.84
CA ARG A 127 -11.47 -10.20 3.94
C ARG A 127 -12.28 -10.92 2.88
N GLY A 128 -12.87 -12.06 3.25
CA GLY A 128 -13.57 -12.93 2.28
C GLY A 128 -12.60 -13.44 1.21
N PRO A 129 -12.80 -13.17 -0.09
CA PRO A 129 -11.85 -13.50 -1.15
C PRO A 129 -10.71 -12.48 -1.29
N ASN A 130 -10.78 -11.30 -0.65
CA ASN A 130 -9.73 -10.30 -0.71
C ASN A 130 -8.52 -10.71 0.15
N VAL A 131 -7.32 -10.47 -0.40
CA VAL A 131 -6.05 -10.63 0.33
C VAL A 131 -5.23 -9.35 0.14
N GLY A 132 -4.77 -8.78 1.25
CA GLY A 132 -3.98 -7.56 1.29
C GLY A 132 -4.70 -6.32 0.78
N SER A 133 -3.97 -5.21 0.78
CA SER A 133 -4.39 -3.94 0.18
C SER A 133 -3.17 -3.06 -0.10
N ARG A 134 -3.33 -2.09 -1.02
CA ARG A 134 -2.37 -1.02 -1.27
C ARG A 134 -3.12 0.30 -1.45
N LEU A 135 -2.74 1.31 -0.67
CA LEU A 135 -3.41 2.61 -0.57
C LEU A 135 -2.46 3.77 -0.85
N TYR A 136 -3.00 4.86 -1.39
CA TYR A 136 -2.27 6.11 -1.63
C TYR A 136 -2.90 7.29 -0.89
N VAL A 137 -2.08 8.19 -0.34
CA VAL A 137 -2.58 9.43 0.27
C VAL A 137 -2.93 10.47 -0.80
N LEU A 138 -4.17 10.97 -0.78
CA LEU A 138 -4.67 12.02 -1.64
C LEU A 138 -4.55 13.41 -0.98
N GLU A 139 -3.93 14.36 -1.70
CA GLU A 139 -3.95 15.79 -1.35
C GLU A 139 -5.32 16.41 -1.69
N LYS A 140 -5.93 15.96 -2.79
CA LYS A 140 -7.28 16.31 -3.27
C LYS A 140 -7.89 15.09 -4.00
N PRO A 141 -9.21 15.01 -4.24
CA PRO A 141 -9.83 13.82 -4.81
C PRO A 141 -9.18 13.26 -6.09
N ASN A 142 -8.62 14.11 -6.96
CA ASN A 142 -7.94 13.69 -8.20
C ASN A 142 -6.41 13.92 -8.17
N LYS A 143 -5.79 14.05 -6.99
CA LYS A 143 -4.34 14.30 -6.84
C LYS A 143 -3.77 13.59 -5.62
N TYR A 144 -2.77 12.75 -5.82
CA TYR A 144 -1.93 12.24 -4.73
C TYR A 144 -1.19 13.38 -4.02
N LYS A 145 -0.88 13.16 -2.74
CA LYS A 145 0.03 14.03 -2.00
C LYS A 145 1.47 13.66 -2.35
N LEU A 146 2.13 14.53 -3.10
CA LEU A 146 3.57 14.42 -3.35
C LEU A 146 4.35 15.01 -2.16
N PHE A 147 5.11 14.16 -1.49
CA PHE A 147 6.01 14.55 -0.40
C PHE A 147 7.39 14.85 -0.98
N LYS A 148 7.93 16.02 -0.64
CA LYS A 148 9.33 16.40 -0.94
C LYS A 148 10.13 16.30 0.33
N LEU A 149 11.02 15.32 0.42
CA LEU A 149 11.62 14.93 1.69
C LEU A 149 13.11 15.27 1.84
N LEU A 150 13.76 15.86 0.83
CA LEU A 150 15.14 16.35 1.01
C LEU A 150 15.20 17.38 2.15
N ASN A 151 16.15 17.19 3.06
CA ASN A 151 16.31 18.01 4.26
C ASN A 151 15.03 18.06 5.12
N LYS A 152 14.32 16.93 5.18
CA LYS A 152 13.11 16.72 6.01
C LYS A 152 13.21 15.45 6.83
N GLU A 153 12.30 15.38 7.78
CA GLU A 153 11.99 14.23 8.60
C GLU A 153 10.57 13.74 8.27
N PHE A 154 10.38 12.43 8.19
CA PHE A 154 9.10 11.77 8.03
C PHE A 154 8.91 10.74 9.14
N THR A 155 7.72 10.73 9.73
CA THR A 155 7.37 9.89 10.88
C THR A 155 5.94 9.39 10.80
N PHE A 156 5.71 8.28 11.50
CA PHE A 156 4.40 7.69 11.72
C PHE A 156 4.48 6.79 12.96
N ASP A 157 3.35 6.61 13.63
CA ASP A 157 3.16 5.53 14.59
C ASP A 157 2.67 4.28 13.84
N VAL A 158 3.15 3.10 14.24
CA VAL A 158 2.78 1.81 13.63
C VAL A 158 2.59 0.72 14.66
N ASP A 159 1.62 -0.15 14.43
CA ASP A 159 1.47 -1.44 15.12
C ASP A 159 1.62 -2.59 14.10
N VAL A 160 2.62 -3.46 14.33
CA VAL A 160 2.90 -4.68 13.56
C VAL A 160 2.78 -5.95 14.41
N SER A 161 2.21 -5.85 15.62
CA SER A 161 2.23 -6.92 16.63
C SER A 161 1.48 -8.19 16.23
N THR A 162 0.57 -8.10 15.25
CA THR A 162 -0.16 -9.25 14.70
C THR A 162 0.46 -9.82 13.42
N LEU A 163 1.46 -9.14 12.83
CA LEU A 163 2.12 -9.58 11.60
C LEU A 163 3.17 -10.69 11.89
N PRO A 164 2.97 -11.93 11.43
CA PRO A 164 3.92 -13.02 11.63
C PRO A 164 4.95 -13.09 10.49
N CYS A 165 5.84 -14.08 10.56
CA CYS A 165 6.71 -14.47 9.44
C CYS A 165 5.90 -14.64 8.13
N GLY A 166 6.38 -14.07 7.03
CA GLY A 166 5.75 -14.20 5.72
C GLY A 166 4.80 -13.06 5.31
N LEU A 167 4.41 -12.18 6.23
CA LEU A 167 3.69 -10.95 5.89
C LEU A 167 4.63 -9.74 5.87
N ASN A 168 4.24 -8.71 5.15
CA ASN A 168 4.88 -7.40 5.17
C ASN A 168 3.82 -6.31 5.20
N GLY A 169 3.79 -5.56 6.30
CA GLY A 169 3.13 -4.26 6.34
C GLY A 169 4.15 -3.22 5.88
N ALA A 170 4.02 -2.77 4.63
CA ALA A 170 4.92 -1.78 4.06
C ALA A 170 4.35 -0.35 4.07
N LEU A 171 5.22 0.62 4.35
CA LEU A 171 4.97 2.05 4.17
C LEU A 171 6.18 2.65 3.46
N TYR A 172 5.94 3.21 2.28
CA TYR A 172 6.99 3.56 1.33
C TYR A 172 6.58 4.71 0.41
N PHE A 173 7.54 5.24 -0.35
CA PHE A 173 7.31 6.28 -1.33
C PHE A 173 7.63 5.78 -2.74
N SER A 174 6.75 6.07 -3.68
CA SER A 174 6.92 5.76 -5.10
C SER A 174 6.84 7.03 -5.97
N GLU A 175 7.66 7.13 -7.02
CA GLU A 175 7.68 8.28 -7.94
C GLU A 175 6.51 8.28 -8.96
N MET A 176 5.30 7.96 -8.47
CA MET A 176 4.03 8.04 -9.19
C MET A 176 3.69 9.48 -9.59
N GLU A 177 2.96 9.62 -10.70
CA GLU A 177 2.50 10.93 -11.19
C GLU A 177 1.35 11.45 -10.32
N GLU A 178 1.37 12.76 -9.97
CA GLU A 178 0.40 13.38 -9.04
C GLU A 178 -1.07 13.10 -9.40
N ASP A 179 -1.41 13.07 -10.69
CA ASP A 179 -2.77 12.83 -11.19
C ASP A 179 -3.09 11.34 -11.45
N GLY A 180 -2.16 10.42 -11.14
CA GLY A 180 -2.27 8.99 -11.45
C GLY A 180 -2.08 8.66 -12.93
N GLY A 181 -1.54 9.58 -13.73
CA GLY A 181 -1.32 9.42 -15.16
C GLY A 181 -2.50 9.90 -16.03
N MET A 182 -3.30 10.88 -15.57
CA MET A 182 -4.43 11.41 -16.35
C MET A 182 -4.01 12.21 -17.59
N LYS A 183 -2.74 12.62 -17.69
CA LYS A 183 -2.16 13.17 -18.93
C LYS A 183 -2.27 12.19 -20.12
N ASP A 184 -2.26 10.88 -19.84
CA ASP A 184 -2.37 9.87 -20.87
C ASP A 184 -3.82 9.78 -21.32
N ALA A 185 -4.07 10.00 -22.62
CA ALA A 185 -5.44 10.09 -23.14
C ALA A 185 -6.28 8.84 -22.82
N GLY A 186 -5.62 7.70 -22.66
CA GLY A 186 -6.11 6.39 -22.22
C GLY A 186 -6.58 6.28 -20.75
N ASN A 187 -6.33 7.28 -19.89
CA ASN A 187 -6.75 7.25 -18.47
C ASN A 187 -7.83 8.32 -18.19
N LYS A 188 -8.97 7.92 -17.62
CA LYS A 188 -10.03 8.83 -17.13
C LYS A 188 -10.38 8.62 -15.66
N ALA A 189 -9.82 7.59 -15.02
CA ALA A 189 -10.05 7.27 -13.62
C ALA A 189 -9.06 8.03 -12.72
N GLY A 190 -7.76 8.03 -13.06
CA GLY A 190 -6.74 8.84 -12.40
C GLY A 190 -6.48 8.50 -10.93
N ALA A 191 -5.81 9.42 -10.23
CA ALA A 191 -5.47 9.28 -8.82
C ALA A 191 -6.69 8.99 -7.93
N LYS A 192 -7.90 9.47 -8.26
CA LYS A 192 -9.11 9.17 -7.49
C LYS A 192 -9.36 7.67 -7.36
N PHE A 193 -9.06 6.91 -8.41
CA PHE A 193 -9.23 5.45 -8.48
C PHE A 193 -7.89 4.69 -8.39
N GLY A 194 -6.85 5.31 -7.80
CA GLY A 194 -5.58 4.64 -7.52
C GLY A 194 -4.79 4.18 -8.75
N THR A 195 -4.88 4.89 -9.88
CA THR A 195 -4.13 4.52 -11.10
C THR A 195 -2.67 5.00 -11.08
N GLY A 196 -1.84 4.38 -11.92
CA GLY A 196 -0.48 4.85 -12.20
C GLY A 196 0.60 4.31 -11.26
N TYR A 197 0.31 3.25 -10.51
CA TYR A 197 1.28 2.59 -9.64
C TYR A 197 2.52 2.11 -10.40
N CYS A 198 3.67 2.30 -9.78
CA CYS A 198 4.98 1.92 -10.24
C CYS A 198 5.87 1.70 -9.03
N ASP A 199 6.96 0.97 -9.20
CA ASP A 199 8.00 0.81 -8.17
C ASP A 199 9.32 0.38 -8.83
N ALA A 200 10.36 0.11 -8.04
CA ALA A 200 11.67 -0.26 -8.56
C ALA A 200 11.75 -1.72 -9.05
N GLN A 201 10.80 -2.58 -8.68
CA GLN A 201 10.66 -3.94 -9.21
C GLN A 201 10.05 -3.96 -10.62
N CYS A 202 9.59 -2.83 -11.17
CA CYS A 202 8.97 -2.70 -12.49
C CYS A 202 7.76 -3.66 -12.68
N PRO A 203 6.73 -3.57 -11.83
CA PRO A 203 5.67 -4.57 -11.67
C PRO A 203 4.91 -4.85 -12.97
N HIS A 204 4.78 -6.14 -13.30
CA HIS A 204 4.04 -6.66 -14.46
C HIS A 204 2.57 -7.01 -14.16
N ASP A 205 2.16 -7.00 -12.88
CA ASP A 205 0.81 -7.33 -12.43
C ASP A 205 -0.17 -6.14 -12.53
N VAL A 206 0.33 -4.91 -12.73
CA VAL A 206 -0.53 -3.72 -12.86
C VAL A 206 -1.42 -3.87 -14.09
N LYS A 207 -2.74 -3.90 -13.87
CA LYS A 207 -3.75 -4.19 -14.90
C LYS A 207 -3.86 -3.10 -15.96
N PHE A 208 -3.60 -1.85 -15.58
CA PHE A 208 -3.66 -0.68 -16.47
C PHE A 208 -2.45 0.22 -16.26
N MET A 209 -1.75 0.54 -17.35
CA MET A 209 -0.53 1.35 -17.36
C MET A 209 -0.63 2.38 -18.49
N LYS A 210 -0.28 3.65 -18.22
CA LYS A 210 -0.31 4.75 -19.22
C LYS A 210 -1.63 4.84 -20.02
N GLY A 211 -2.75 4.45 -19.40
CA GLY A 211 -4.08 4.47 -20.02
C GLY A 211 -4.41 3.32 -20.98
N GLU A 212 -3.61 2.26 -21.03
CA GLU A 212 -3.93 1.01 -21.74
C GLU A 212 -3.93 -0.17 -20.76
N SER A 213 -4.65 -1.25 -21.07
CA SER A 213 -4.60 -2.46 -20.25
C SER A 213 -3.39 -3.34 -20.57
N ASN A 214 -2.83 -4.02 -19.57
CA ASN A 214 -1.67 -4.90 -19.75
C ASN A 214 -2.04 -6.28 -20.32
N THR A 215 -3.00 -6.34 -21.24
CA THR A 215 -3.61 -7.58 -21.78
C THR A 215 -2.70 -8.42 -22.68
N LEU A 216 -1.64 -7.83 -23.26
CA LEU A 216 -0.72 -8.56 -24.12
C LEU A 216 0.12 -9.56 -23.33
N GLU A 217 0.28 -10.77 -23.87
CA GLU A 217 1.07 -11.87 -23.30
C GLU A 217 0.70 -12.21 -21.84
N TRP A 218 -0.55 -11.92 -21.45
CA TRP A 218 -1.03 -12.09 -20.08
C TRP A 218 -1.02 -13.55 -19.63
N ASN A 219 -0.29 -13.83 -18.55
CA ASN A 219 -0.23 -15.11 -17.89
C ASN A 219 -1.32 -15.18 -16.80
N THR A 220 -2.43 -15.87 -17.09
CA THR A 220 -3.55 -16.05 -16.16
C THR A 220 -3.14 -16.61 -14.79
N SER A 221 -2.20 -17.55 -14.74
CA SER A 221 -1.83 -18.23 -13.48
C SER A 221 -0.98 -17.37 -12.57
N ALA A 222 -0.16 -16.47 -13.14
CA ALA A 222 0.69 -15.55 -12.38
C ALA A 222 0.10 -14.14 -12.26
N ALA A 223 -0.98 -13.84 -13.00
CA ALA A 223 -1.56 -12.51 -13.17
C ALA A 223 -0.53 -11.44 -13.63
N LEU A 224 0.33 -11.78 -14.60
CA LEU A 224 1.38 -10.90 -15.14
C LEU A 224 1.19 -10.63 -16.62
N GLY A 225 1.35 -9.38 -17.05
CA GLY A 225 1.29 -8.95 -18.45
C GLY A 225 2.67 -8.72 -19.09
N LYS A 226 2.67 -8.32 -20.37
CA LYS A 226 3.88 -8.04 -21.16
C LYS A 226 4.72 -6.89 -20.62
N TYR A 227 4.08 -5.83 -20.16
CA TYR A 227 4.72 -4.59 -19.76
C TYR A 227 4.91 -4.55 -18.25
N GLY A 228 5.95 -3.87 -17.80
CA GLY A 228 6.13 -3.42 -16.42
C GLY A 228 6.06 -1.89 -16.34
N LEU A 229 5.80 -1.34 -15.16
CA LEU A 229 5.82 0.12 -14.94
C LEU A 229 6.83 0.48 -13.84
N CYS A 230 8.01 0.94 -14.26
CA CYS A 230 9.14 1.26 -13.38
C CYS A 230 9.05 2.70 -12.86
N CYS A 231 9.50 2.94 -11.62
CA CYS A 231 9.90 4.27 -11.13
C CYS A 231 10.80 4.14 -9.89
N ALA A 232 11.39 5.24 -9.42
CA ALA A 232 12.19 5.24 -8.20
C ALA A 232 11.32 4.98 -6.96
N GLU A 233 11.92 4.34 -5.96
CA GLU A 233 11.24 3.86 -4.75
C GLU A 233 12.11 4.11 -3.50
N VAL A 234 11.44 4.42 -2.39
CA VAL A 234 12.05 4.76 -1.10
C VAL A 234 11.25 4.09 0.00
N ASP A 235 11.75 2.94 0.47
CA ASP A 235 11.11 2.14 1.49
C ASP A 235 11.46 2.68 2.86
N ILE A 236 10.48 3.33 3.49
CA ILE A 236 10.60 3.79 4.87
C ILE A 236 10.51 2.60 5.80
N TRP A 237 9.66 1.65 5.47
CA TRP A 237 9.27 0.57 6.35
C TRP A 237 8.79 -0.62 5.53
N GLU A 238 9.54 -1.69 5.59
CA GLU A 238 9.06 -3.03 5.29
C GLU A 238 9.23 -3.86 6.54
N ALA A 239 8.17 -4.47 7.05
CA ALA A 239 8.23 -5.14 8.34
C ALA A 239 7.11 -6.16 8.61
N ASN A 240 7.44 -7.06 9.52
CA ASN A 240 6.48 -7.75 10.38
C ASN A 240 6.99 -7.70 11.83
N SER A 241 6.39 -8.46 12.74
CA SER A 241 6.84 -8.48 14.14
C SER A 241 8.27 -9.05 14.34
N MET A 242 8.86 -9.70 13.35
CA MET A 242 10.12 -10.44 13.48
C MET A 242 11.35 -9.72 12.87
N ALA A 243 11.15 -8.89 11.85
CA ALA A 243 12.21 -8.15 11.17
C ALA A 243 11.67 -6.87 10.52
N THR A 244 12.56 -5.91 10.25
CA THR A 244 12.25 -4.71 9.46
C THR A 244 13.46 -4.25 8.64
N ALA A 245 13.18 -3.67 7.46
CA ALA A 245 14.14 -2.97 6.61
C ALA A 245 13.66 -1.55 6.29
N PHE A 246 14.62 -0.69 5.93
CA PHE A 246 14.37 0.52 5.14
C PHE A 246 15.41 0.57 4.01
N THR A 247 14.98 0.93 2.80
CA THR A 247 15.71 0.60 1.57
C THR A 247 15.58 1.69 0.52
N MET A 248 16.69 2.06 -0.11
CA MET A 248 16.73 3.12 -1.13
C MET A 248 16.90 2.51 -2.52
N HIS A 249 15.93 2.70 -3.42
CA HIS A 249 15.89 2.11 -4.76
C HIS A 249 15.93 3.18 -5.88
N PRO A 250 17.13 3.63 -6.30
CA PRO A 250 17.29 4.55 -7.41
C PRO A 250 17.05 3.88 -8.77
N CYS A 251 16.57 4.67 -9.72
CA CYS A 251 16.48 4.28 -11.13
C CYS A 251 17.25 5.27 -12.03
N THR A 252 17.65 4.82 -13.22
CA THR A 252 18.29 5.70 -14.21
C THR A 252 17.31 6.60 -14.97
N ILE A 253 16.01 6.29 -14.87
CA ILE A 253 14.87 7.07 -15.37
C ILE A 253 14.43 8.15 -14.37
N ASP A 254 13.61 9.10 -14.83
CA ASP A 254 12.85 10.00 -13.95
C ASP A 254 11.36 9.66 -14.06
N LYS A 255 10.64 9.65 -12.94
CA LYS A 255 9.19 9.34 -12.87
C LYS A 255 8.86 7.96 -13.44
N THR A 256 7.65 7.80 -13.97
CA THR A 256 7.10 6.51 -14.38
C THR A 256 7.44 6.16 -15.84
N HIS A 257 8.08 5.00 -16.03
CA HIS A 257 8.55 4.48 -17.32
C HIS A 257 7.90 3.13 -17.64
N LEU A 258 7.19 3.05 -18.76
CA LEU A 258 6.62 1.80 -19.26
C LEU A 258 7.73 0.98 -19.91
N CYS A 259 8.12 -0.13 -19.27
CA CYS A 259 9.20 -0.99 -19.73
C CYS A 259 8.67 -2.22 -20.49
N LYS A 260 9.50 -2.83 -21.33
CA LYS A 260 9.26 -4.17 -21.91
C LYS A 260 10.55 -4.97 -22.08
N GLY A 261 10.52 -6.25 -21.71
CA GLY A 261 11.70 -7.12 -21.80
C GLY A 261 12.83 -6.62 -20.89
N LYS A 262 14.07 -6.64 -21.38
CA LYS A 262 15.28 -6.46 -20.55
C LYS A 262 15.31 -5.19 -19.69
N GLU A 263 14.69 -4.09 -20.13
CA GLU A 263 14.59 -2.85 -19.34
C GLU A 263 13.71 -2.99 -18.07
N CYS A 264 12.82 -3.99 -17.99
CA CYS A 264 12.07 -4.33 -16.78
C CYS A 264 12.90 -5.12 -15.74
N GLY A 265 14.03 -5.72 -16.15
CA GLY A 265 14.89 -6.51 -15.27
C GLY A 265 14.23 -7.77 -14.69
N ASP A 266 13.59 -8.58 -15.52
CA ASP A 266 12.78 -9.72 -15.09
C ASP A 266 13.60 -10.78 -14.33
N ASN A 267 13.23 -11.07 -13.07
CA ASN A 267 13.83 -12.12 -12.25
C ASN A 267 13.78 -13.48 -12.96
N ALA A 268 12.62 -13.82 -13.54
CA ALA A 268 12.38 -15.07 -14.27
C ALA A 268 13.25 -15.26 -15.54
N LYS A 269 13.88 -14.20 -16.05
CA LYS A 269 14.82 -14.24 -17.18
C LYS A 269 16.29 -14.09 -16.75
N ASN A 270 16.54 -14.00 -15.44
CA ASN A 270 17.85 -13.67 -14.86
C ASN A 270 18.35 -12.29 -15.35
N GLU A 271 17.45 -11.30 -15.46
CA GLU A 271 17.75 -9.94 -15.92
C GLU A 271 17.68 -8.90 -14.79
N ARG A 272 17.60 -9.32 -13.51
CA ARG A 272 17.40 -8.47 -12.31
C ARG A 272 18.24 -7.18 -12.29
N TYR A 273 19.52 -7.28 -12.66
CA TYR A 273 20.48 -6.16 -12.65
C TYR A 273 20.65 -5.47 -14.02
N ASP A 274 19.85 -5.84 -15.03
CA ASP A 274 19.90 -5.29 -16.39
C ASP A 274 18.80 -4.26 -16.68
N GLY A 275 17.78 -4.17 -15.82
CA GLY A 275 16.66 -3.24 -15.94
C GLY A 275 17.03 -1.76 -15.73
N VAL A 276 16.05 -0.86 -15.70
CA VAL A 276 16.29 0.59 -15.46
C VAL A 276 16.37 0.98 -13.98
N CYS A 277 15.88 0.14 -13.08
CA CYS A 277 15.85 0.35 -11.64
C CYS A 277 16.78 -0.61 -10.90
N ASP A 278 17.23 -0.22 -9.71
CA ASP A 278 17.90 -1.11 -8.76
C ASP A 278 16.85 -1.90 -7.98
N LYS A 279 16.73 -3.20 -8.26
CA LYS A 279 15.75 -4.07 -7.60
C LYS A 279 16.17 -4.53 -6.19
N ASP A 280 17.45 -4.46 -5.85
CA ASP A 280 17.96 -4.85 -4.53
C ASP A 280 17.96 -3.68 -3.54
N GLY A 281 18.20 -2.47 -4.05
CA GLY A 281 18.35 -1.26 -3.24
C GLY A 281 19.64 -1.26 -2.42
N CYS A 282 19.82 -0.20 -1.63
CA CYS A 282 20.68 -0.24 -0.45
C CYS A 282 19.79 -0.34 0.80
N ASP A 283 19.76 -1.52 1.42
CA ASP A 283 18.91 -1.87 2.56
C ASP A 283 19.62 -1.69 3.91
N PHE A 284 18.86 -1.33 4.93
CA PHE A 284 19.29 -1.44 6.33
C PHE A 284 18.26 -2.25 7.13
N ASN A 285 18.52 -3.55 7.28
CA ASN A 285 17.83 -4.44 8.23
C ASN A 285 18.76 -4.71 9.42
N SER A 286 18.29 -4.44 10.64
CA SER A 286 19.10 -4.56 11.88
C SER A 286 19.64 -5.97 12.12
N TYR A 287 18.80 -6.98 11.91
CA TYR A 287 19.16 -8.39 12.10
C TYR A 287 20.18 -8.82 11.03
N ARG A 288 19.94 -8.45 9.75
CA ARG A 288 20.88 -8.69 8.63
C ARG A 288 22.24 -8.02 8.85
N ASN A 289 22.23 -6.86 9.49
CA ASN A 289 23.41 -6.08 9.87
C ASN A 289 24.12 -6.58 11.15
N GLY A 290 23.61 -7.64 11.79
CA GLY A 290 24.24 -8.35 12.90
C GLY A 290 23.75 -7.97 14.30
N ASP A 291 22.72 -7.12 14.43
CA ASP A 291 22.10 -6.78 15.72
C ASP A 291 20.74 -7.49 15.87
N VAL A 292 20.83 -8.78 16.22
CA VAL A 292 19.69 -9.71 16.27
C VAL A 292 18.75 -9.50 17.48
N ASP A 293 19.18 -8.72 18.47
CA ASP A 293 18.39 -8.38 19.67
C ASP A 293 17.84 -6.93 19.62
N PHE A 294 18.01 -6.22 18.49
CA PHE A 294 17.50 -4.86 18.35
C PHE A 294 15.98 -4.79 18.19
N PHE A 295 15.40 -5.59 17.29
CA PHE A 295 13.99 -5.50 16.88
C PHE A 295 13.33 -6.87 16.91
N GLY A 296 12.20 -7.01 17.60
CA GLY A 296 11.44 -8.26 17.63
C GLY A 296 10.41 -8.34 18.78
N PRO A 297 9.72 -9.48 18.93
CA PRO A 297 8.58 -9.59 19.84
C PRO A 297 9.00 -9.76 21.30
N GLY A 298 8.65 -8.79 22.14
CA GLY A 298 8.74 -8.83 23.59
C GLY A 298 9.88 -7.98 24.17
N SER A 299 9.73 -7.61 25.44
CA SER A 299 10.60 -6.64 26.15
C SER A 299 12.06 -7.06 26.37
N LYS A 300 12.54 -8.11 25.71
CA LYS A 300 13.96 -8.46 25.61
C LYS A 300 14.66 -7.74 24.45
N PHE A 301 13.91 -7.36 23.42
CA PHE A 301 14.41 -6.60 22.28
C PHE A 301 14.49 -5.11 22.62
N THR A 302 15.35 -4.37 21.91
CA THR A 302 15.50 -2.92 22.12
C THR A 302 14.26 -2.14 21.66
N VAL A 303 13.63 -2.60 20.57
CA VAL A 303 12.32 -2.19 20.07
C VAL A 303 11.39 -3.41 20.15
N ASP A 304 10.37 -3.32 21.00
CA ASP A 304 9.45 -4.41 21.31
C ASP A 304 8.26 -4.39 20.36
N THR A 305 8.21 -5.31 19.41
CA THR A 305 7.15 -5.35 18.37
C THR A 305 5.81 -5.85 18.88
N THR A 306 5.68 -6.25 20.15
CA THR A 306 4.37 -6.56 20.78
C THR A 306 3.58 -5.30 21.16
N LYS A 307 4.10 -4.12 20.81
CA LYS A 307 3.50 -2.81 21.09
C LYS A 307 3.71 -1.86 19.91
N PRO A 308 2.85 -0.84 19.76
CA PRO A 308 3.10 0.24 18.81
C PRO A 308 4.43 0.97 19.05
N MET A 309 4.92 1.62 18.00
CA MET A 309 6.13 2.45 18.01
C MET A 309 6.02 3.61 17.02
N THR A 310 6.69 4.72 17.30
CA THR A 310 6.96 5.76 16.29
C THR A 310 8.20 5.36 15.51
N VAL A 311 8.12 5.35 14.18
CA VAL A 311 9.25 5.18 13.26
C VAL A 311 9.62 6.55 12.70
N VAL A 312 10.92 6.88 12.68
CA VAL A 312 11.42 8.19 12.26
C VAL A 312 12.52 8.06 11.23
N THR A 313 12.39 8.78 10.12
CA THR A 313 13.36 8.76 9.01
C THR A 313 13.74 10.18 8.63
N GLN A 314 15.04 10.46 8.56
CA GLN A 314 15.59 11.78 8.23
C GLN A 314 16.43 11.68 6.95
N PHE A 315 16.23 12.62 6.02
CA PHE A 315 16.91 12.65 4.73
C PHE A 315 17.89 13.83 4.70
N ILE A 316 19.17 13.56 4.97
CA ILE A 316 20.19 14.58 5.15
C ILE A 316 20.82 14.93 3.80
N THR A 317 20.81 16.22 3.47
CA THR A 317 21.52 16.78 2.30
C THR A 317 22.91 17.29 2.66
N ASP A 318 23.80 17.34 1.68
CA ASP A 318 25.20 17.74 1.83
C ASP A 318 25.41 19.17 2.34
N ASP A 319 24.50 20.08 2.02
CA ASP A 319 24.51 21.49 2.45
C ASP A 319 23.42 21.83 3.49
N SER A 320 22.63 20.85 3.93
CA SER A 320 21.47 21.03 4.81
C SER A 320 20.37 21.96 4.25
N THR A 321 20.23 22.00 2.92
CA THR A 321 19.12 22.68 2.21
C THR A 321 18.22 21.67 1.49
N ASP A 322 17.04 22.12 1.05
CA ASP A 322 16.06 21.30 0.32
C ASP A 322 16.51 21.04 -1.13
N GLU A 323 17.48 21.81 -1.61
CA GLU A 323 18.08 21.73 -2.94
C GLU A 323 19.33 20.83 -2.99
N GLY A 324 20.06 20.66 -1.88
CA GLY A 324 21.28 19.86 -1.78
C GLY A 324 21.10 18.38 -2.17
N ASP A 325 22.19 17.66 -2.38
CA ASP A 325 22.16 16.25 -2.76
C ASP A 325 22.05 15.35 -1.51
N LEU A 326 21.23 14.30 -1.59
CA LEU A 326 21.04 13.34 -0.49
C LEU A 326 22.33 12.55 -0.24
N ILE A 327 22.87 12.64 0.99
CA ILE A 327 24.10 11.96 1.42
C ILE A 327 23.90 10.91 2.50
N GLU A 328 22.82 11.02 3.29
CA GLU A 328 22.57 10.12 4.40
C GLU A 328 21.06 10.00 4.69
N VAL A 329 20.58 8.76 4.91
CA VAL A 329 19.25 8.48 5.44
C VAL A 329 19.39 7.87 6.83
N ARG A 330 18.93 8.60 7.85
CA ARG A 330 18.99 8.19 9.26
C ARG A 330 17.66 7.61 9.72
N ARG A 331 17.73 6.71 10.70
CA ARG A 331 16.59 6.08 11.36
C ARG A 331 16.68 6.30 12.87
N LEU A 332 15.54 6.53 13.51
CA LEU A 332 15.36 6.32 14.95
C LEU A 332 13.93 5.85 15.23
N TYR A 333 13.69 5.41 16.46
CA TYR A 333 12.39 4.95 16.94
C TYR A 333 12.02 5.71 18.21
N VAL A 334 10.73 5.86 18.49
CA VAL A 334 10.23 6.25 19.81
C VAL A 334 9.27 5.19 20.31
N GLN A 335 9.56 4.60 21.48
CA GLN A 335 8.67 3.64 22.10
C GLN A 335 8.58 3.91 23.60
N SER A 336 7.34 3.92 24.14
CA SER A 336 7.07 4.29 25.53
C SER A 336 7.71 5.62 25.96
N GLY A 337 7.69 6.63 25.08
CA GLY A 337 8.29 7.95 25.31
C GLY A 337 9.83 7.99 25.28
N LYS A 338 10.50 6.87 25.00
CA LYS A 338 11.96 6.81 24.91
C LYS A 338 12.41 6.86 23.45
N VAL A 339 13.28 7.82 23.12
CA VAL A 339 14.02 7.87 21.86
C VAL A 339 15.07 6.74 21.84
N ILE A 340 15.05 5.95 20.76
CA ILE A 340 15.91 4.80 20.52
C ILE A 340 16.59 5.06 19.17
N GLN A 341 17.91 5.24 19.17
CA GLN A 341 18.68 5.34 17.93
C GLN A 341 18.64 4.00 17.17
N ASN A 342 18.82 4.03 15.85
CA ASN A 342 18.92 2.81 15.06
C ASN A 342 20.05 1.88 15.55
N SER A 343 19.96 0.60 15.22
CA SER A 343 21.06 -0.35 15.48
C SER A 343 22.30 0.03 14.67
N ARG A 344 23.47 -0.47 15.09
CA ARG A 344 24.70 -0.31 14.33
C ARG A 344 24.96 -1.54 13.47
N ALA A 345 25.47 -1.35 12.26
CA ALA A 345 25.83 -2.45 11.38
C ALA A 345 27.15 -3.14 11.80
N SER A 346 27.09 -3.83 12.94
CA SER A 346 28.21 -4.45 13.63
C SER A 346 28.98 -5.45 12.76
N ILE A 347 28.29 -6.14 11.83
CA ILE A 347 28.90 -7.09 10.89
C ILE A 347 29.91 -6.46 9.91
N LEU A 348 29.83 -5.14 9.72
CA LEU A 348 30.73 -4.33 8.89
C LEU A 348 31.89 -3.72 9.69
N GLY A 349 31.85 -3.79 11.03
CA GLY A 349 32.89 -3.22 11.89
C GLY A 349 32.90 -1.68 11.87
N PRO A 350 34.08 -1.02 11.76
CA PRO A 350 34.18 0.44 11.76
C PRO A 350 33.36 1.12 10.65
N ASP A 351 33.23 0.48 9.48
CA ASP A 351 32.56 1.03 8.29
C ASP A 351 31.02 0.96 8.39
N GLY A 352 30.46 0.36 9.45
CA GLY A 352 29.04 0.02 9.51
C GLY A 352 28.07 1.17 9.79
N GLY A 353 28.44 2.12 10.65
CA GLY A 353 27.52 3.18 11.09
C GLY A 353 26.18 2.65 11.65
N ASP A 354 25.15 3.49 11.56
CA ASP A 354 23.74 3.27 11.94
C ASP A 354 22.76 3.91 10.93
N SER A 355 23.26 4.31 9.76
CA SER A 355 22.52 5.04 8.71
C SER A 355 22.90 4.55 7.31
N ILE A 356 22.01 4.79 6.34
CA ILE A 356 22.30 4.53 4.92
C ILE A 356 23.09 5.71 4.36
N ASN A 357 24.31 5.47 3.92
CA ASN A 357 25.18 6.42 3.22
C ASN A 357 26.07 5.65 2.23
N GLU A 358 26.80 6.34 1.33
CA GLU A 358 27.62 5.67 0.31
C GLU A 358 28.66 4.70 0.88
N ALA A 359 29.28 5.05 2.02
CA ALA A 359 30.29 4.21 2.66
C ALA A 359 29.67 2.93 3.23
N TYR A 360 28.51 3.05 3.90
CA TYR A 360 27.71 1.91 4.36
C TYR A 360 27.34 0.99 3.19
N CYS A 361 26.69 1.52 2.14
CA CYS A 361 26.22 0.71 1.00
C CYS A 361 27.37 -0.05 0.32
N ALA A 362 28.50 0.63 0.05
CA ALA A 362 29.67 0.02 -0.57
C ALA A 362 30.38 -0.99 0.36
N ALA A 363 30.33 -0.82 1.68
CA ALA A 363 30.84 -1.78 2.66
C ALA A 363 29.93 -3.01 2.78
N GLN A 364 28.61 -2.78 2.81
CA GLN A 364 27.56 -3.78 2.97
C GLN A 364 27.52 -4.74 1.77
N LYS A 365 27.33 -4.23 0.55
CA LYS A 365 27.33 -5.05 -0.68
C LYS A 365 28.62 -5.86 -0.84
N ARG A 366 29.78 -5.24 -0.55
CA ARG A 366 31.09 -5.92 -0.55
C ARG A 366 31.21 -7.02 0.50
N LYS A 367 30.68 -6.81 1.71
CA LYS A 367 30.72 -7.80 2.81
C LYS A 367 29.83 -9.01 2.52
N PHE A 368 28.64 -8.74 1.96
CA PHE A 368 27.63 -9.75 1.67
C PHE A 368 27.85 -10.45 0.31
N ASN A 369 28.77 -9.93 -0.51
CA ASN A 369 29.02 -10.37 -1.89
C ASN A 369 27.76 -10.23 -2.78
N ASP A 370 26.99 -9.17 -2.53
CA ASP A 370 25.84 -8.74 -3.33
C ASP A 370 26.31 -7.87 -4.51
N THR A 371 25.47 -7.75 -5.55
CA THR A 371 25.76 -6.84 -6.66
C THR A 371 25.45 -5.40 -6.25
N ASP A 372 26.42 -4.50 -6.40
CA ASP A 372 26.25 -3.06 -6.13
C ASP A 372 25.56 -2.36 -7.33
N ASP A 373 24.32 -2.77 -7.63
CA ASP A 373 23.53 -2.11 -8.68
C ASP A 373 23.04 -0.73 -8.23
N PHE A 374 22.79 -0.54 -6.92
CA PHE A 374 22.57 0.76 -6.27
C PHE A 374 23.53 1.85 -6.77
N ARG A 375 24.84 1.59 -6.68
CA ARG A 375 25.86 2.52 -7.19
C ARG A 375 25.81 2.68 -8.71
N LYS A 376 25.55 1.61 -9.46
CA LYS A 376 25.41 1.64 -10.92
C LYS A 376 24.18 2.42 -11.39
N LYS A 377 23.12 2.53 -10.58
CA LYS A 377 21.94 3.38 -10.81
C LYS A 377 22.07 4.80 -10.26
N GLY A 378 23.19 5.15 -9.64
CA GLY A 378 23.50 6.52 -9.20
C GLY A 378 23.26 6.80 -7.72
N ALA A 379 23.09 5.74 -6.90
CA ALA A 379 23.10 5.78 -5.44
C ALA A 379 22.12 6.81 -4.83
N LEU A 380 22.44 7.29 -3.61
CA LEU A 380 21.61 8.25 -2.87
C LEU A 380 21.35 9.53 -3.66
N ARG A 381 22.27 10.00 -4.51
CA ARG A 381 22.04 11.19 -5.33
C ARG A 381 20.82 11.01 -6.25
N ARG A 382 20.68 9.88 -6.95
CA ARG A 382 19.50 9.62 -7.79
C ARG A 382 18.24 9.35 -6.99
N THR A 383 18.36 8.73 -5.82
CA THR A 383 17.24 8.65 -4.84
C THR A 383 16.77 10.05 -4.42
N GLY A 384 17.72 10.94 -4.10
CA GLY A 384 17.46 12.32 -3.71
C GLY A 384 16.82 13.16 -4.81
N GLU A 385 17.23 12.96 -6.07
CA GLU A 385 16.58 13.62 -7.22
C GLU A 385 15.08 13.24 -7.35
N ALA A 386 14.70 11.98 -7.09
CA ALA A 386 13.29 11.57 -7.03
C ALA A 386 12.54 12.23 -5.85
N LEU A 387 13.13 12.21 -4.66
CA LEU A 387 12.59 12.90 -3.47
C LEU A 387 12.44 14.42 -3.68
N ARG A 388 13.32 15.06 -4.45
CA ARG A 388 13.27 16.49 -4.81
C ARG A 388 12.07 16.80 -5.74
N ARG A 389 11.78 15.90 -6.67
CA ARG A 389 10.61 15.99 -7.58
C ARG A 389 9.30 15.75 -6.82
N GLY A 390 9.34 14.90 -5.80
CA GLY A 390 8.26 14.61 -4.89
C GLY A 390 7.60 13.26 -5.20
N MET A 391 7.34 12.46 -4.17
CA MET A 391 6.90 11.06 -4.30
C MET A 391 5.57 10.84 -3.56
N THR A 392 4.77 9.89 -4.05
CA THR A 392 3.48 9.52 -3.48
C THR A 392 3.69 8.55 -2.31
N LEU A 393 3.06 8.84 -1.17
CA LEU A 393 3.04 7.94 -0.01
C LEU A 393 2.12 6.75 -0.26
N VAL A 394 2.67 5.55 -0.09
CA VAL A 394 2.00 4.26 -0.23
C VAL A 394 1.94 3.55 1.13
N LEU A 395 0.81 2.92 1.43
CA LEU A 395 0.58 2.08 2.61
C LEU A 395 0.03 0.73 2.14
N SER A 396 0.62 -0.38 2.53
CA SER A 396 0.17 -1.72 2.11
C SER A 396 0.32 -2.79 3.19
N LEU A 397 -0.36 -3.90 2.94
CA LEU A 397 -0.19 -5.17 3.65
C LEU A 397 -0.27 -6.30 2.62
N TRP A 398 0.74 -7.14 2.55
CA TRP A 398 0.87 -8.18 1.53
C TRP A 398 1.62 -9.42 2.01
N ASP A 399 1.45 -10.52 1.27
CA ASP A 399 2.27 -11.72 1.32
C ASP A 399 2.96 -11.96 -0.04
N ASP A 400 4.11 -12.62 -0.01
CA ASP A 400 5.02 -12.72 -1.15
C ASP A 400 4.89 -14.09 -1.84
N TRP A 401 4.41 -14.08 -3.09
CA TRP A 401 4.24 -15.29 -3.90
C TRP A 401 5.53 -15.78 -4.58
N GLU A 402 6.53 -14.91 -4.75
CA GLU A 402 7.77 -15.20 -5.49
C GLU A 402 8.86 -15.71 -4.54
N CYS A 403 9.06 -15.03 -3.41
CA CYS A 403 10.15 -15.27 -2.47
C CYS A 403 9.70 -15.51 -1.01
N GLN A 404 8.39 -15.64 -0.75
CA GLN A 404 7.83 -16.01 0.56
C GLN A 404 8.27 -15.10 1.74
N MET A 405 8.63 -13.84 1.47
CA MET A 405 9.14 -12.86 2.44
C MET A 405 10.49 -13.21 3.08
N LEU A 406 11.15 -14.28 2.62
CA LEU A 406 12.40 -14.77 3.22
C LEU A 406 13.54 -13.75 3.11
N TRP A 407 13.47 -12.86 2.11
CA TRP A 407 14.40 -11.75 1.89
C TRP A 407 14.29 -10.62 2.95
N LEU A 408 13.23 -10.64 3.76
CA LEU A 408 13.01 -9.72 4.90
C LEU A 408 13.28 -10.42 6.23
N ASP A 409 12.70 -11.61 6.47
CA ASP A 409 12.55 -12.17 7.83
C ASP A 409 13.24 -13.52 8.09
N SER A 410 13.93 -14.11 7.11
CA SER A 410 14.51 -15.46 7.18
C SER A 410 15.96 -15.51 6.65
N ASP A 411 16.48 -16.72 6.38
CA ASP A 411 17.70 -16.93 5.61
C ASP A 411 17.40 -16.82 4.10
N ALA A 412 17.98 -15.83 3.43
CA ALA A 412 17.87 -15.63 1.99
C ALA A 412 19.17 -15.08 1.36
N GLY A 413 19.67 -15.79 0.34
CA GLY A 413 20.89 -15.45 -0.39
C GLY A 413 21.72 -16.69 -0.72
N THR A 414 22.96 -16.49 -1.17
CA THR A 414 23.89 -17.59 -1.45
C THR A 414 24.74 -17.89 -0.21
N GLY A 415 24.60 -19.09 0.36
CA GLY A 415 25.42 -19.56 1.48
C GLY A 415 24.62 -20.35 2.50
N ASN A 416 24.99 -20.18 3.76
CA ASN A 416 24.26 -20.69 4.94
C ASN A 416 23.97 -19.54 5.91
N HIS A 417 23.18 -19.79 6.95
CA HIS A 417 22.84 -18.84 8.02
C HIS A 417 24.01 -17.96 8.52
N SER A 418 25.21 -18.54 8.68
CA SER A 418 26.41 -17.83 9.17
C SER A 418 27.17 -17.04 8.10
N THR A 419 26.69 -17.04 6.86
CA THR A 419 27.25 -16.26 5.75
C THR A 419 26.73 -14.82 5.86
N PRO A 420 27.60 -13.79 5.91
CA PRO A 420 27.16 -12.40 6.04
C PRO A 420 26.13 -12.02 4.99
N GLY A 421 25.01 -11.42 5.42
CA GLY A 421 23.93 -10.98 4.55
C GLY A 421 22.88 -12.04 4.19
N VAL A 422 23.08 -13.31 4.57
CA VAL A 422 22.10 -14.39 4.35
C VAL A 422 20.99 -14.38 5.39
N ALA A 423 21.31 -14.34 6.69
CA ALA A 423 20.31 -14.30 7.75
C ALA A 423 19.73 -12.88 7.92
N ARG A 424 18.41 -12.73 7.85
CA ARG A 424 17.70 -11.43 7.80
C ARG A 424 16.61 -11.28 8.85
N GLY A 425 16.19 -12.40 9.42
CA GLY A 425 15.39 -12.48 10.63
C GLY A 425 15.42 -13.89 11.19
N PRO A 426 14.62 -14.16 12.24
CA PRO A 426 14.59 -15.45 12.93
C PRO A 426 13.61 -16.47 12.32
N CYS A 427 12.90 -16.14 11.23
CA CYS A 427 11.91 -17.03 10.62
C CYS A 427 12.57 -18.21 9.90
N ALA A 428 11.89 -19.35 9.86
CA ALA A 428 12.41 -20.54 9.19
C ALA A 428 12.17 -20.47 7.67
N THR A 429 13.08 -21.02 6.86
CA THR A 429 12.98 -21.01 5.38
C THR A 429 11.78 -21.76 4.80
N THR A 430 10.96 -22.39 5.65
CA THR A 430 9.69 -23.04 5.32
C THR A 430 8.45 -22.22 5.67
N THR A 431 8.58 -20.98 6.17
CA THR A 431 7.46 -20.07 6.41
C THR A 431 7.14 -19.21 5.17
N GLY A 432 6.11 -18.39 5.27
CA GLY A 432 5.75 -17.41 4.23
C GLY A 432 5.13 -17.96 2.95
N VAL A 433 4.81 -19.25 2.90
CA VAL A 433 4.01 -19.82 1.80
C VAL A 433 2.63 -19.14 1.81
N PRO A 434 2.20 -18.45 0.73
CA PRO A 434 0.95 -17.68 0.70
C PRO A 434 -0.29 -18.43 1.19
N ALA A 435 -0.46 -19.68 0.74
CA ALA A 435 -1.59 -20.51 1.13
C ALA A 435 -1.62 -20.81 2.64
N ASP A 436 -0.45 -20.95 3.27
CA ASP A 436 -0.32 -21.24 4.69
C ASP A 436 -0.55 -19.99 5.53
N VAL A 437 0.02 -18.83 5.15
CA VAL A 437 -0.16 -17.58 5.92
C VAL A 437 -1.60 -17.06 5.84
N ARG A 438 -2.24 -17.11 4.66
CA ARG A 438 -3.66 -16.74 4.47
C ARG A 438 -4.62 -17.62 5.27
N ALA A 439 -4.28 -18.89 5.47
CA ALA A 439 -5.10 -19.83 6.23
C ALA A 439 -4.87 -19.76 7.75
N GLN A 440 -3.64 -19.44 8.19
CA GLN A 440 -3.28 -19.40 9.62
C GLN A 440 -3.51 -18.03 10.27
N TYR A 441 -3.36 -16.95 9.51
CA TYR A 441 -3.38 -15.57 10.03
C TYR A 441 -4.34 -14.64 9.27
N PRO A 442 -5.59 -15.06 8.94
CA PRO A 442 -6.51 -14.23 8.15
C PRO A 442 -6.83 -12.89 8.84
N ASP A 443 -6.86 -12.90 10.18
CA ASP A 443 -7.17 -11.75 11.03
C ASP A 443 -5.94 -10.87 11.37
N ALA A 444 -4.78 -11.11 10.74
CA ALA A 444 -3.62 -10.24 10.90
C ALA A 444 -3.89 -8.85 10.32
N SER A 445 -3.38 -7.80 10.97
CA SER A 445 -3.52 -6.41 10.54
C SER A 445 -2.26 -5.59 10.81
N VAL A 446 -2.13 -4.49 10.08
CA VAL A 446 -1.17 -3.41 10.36
C VAL A 446 -1.92 -2.10 10.52
N THR A 447 -1.58 -1.33 11.54
CA THR A 447 -2.14 0.01 11.73
C THR A 447 -1.08 1.06 11.49
N TYR A 448 -1.34 2.01 10.60
CA TYR A 448 -0.50 3.19 10.36
C TYR A 448 -1.27 4.44 10.77
N TYR A 449 -0.70 5.24 11.65
CA TYR A 449 -1.35 6.43 12.17
C TYR A 449 -0.34 7.50 12.55
N ASN A 450 -0.80 8.70 12.89
CA ASN A 450 0.05 9.81 13.31
C ASN A 450 1.18 10.14 12.32
N ILE A 451 0.87 10.16 11.02
CA ILE A 451 1.82 10.52 9.98
C ILE A 451 2.17 12.02 10.10
N MET A 452 3.44 12.33 10.33
CA MET A 452 3.93 13.70 10.50
C MET A 452 5.22 13.89 9.69
N TYR A 453 5.32 14.99 8.94
CA TYR A 453 6.50 15.34 8.15
C TYR A 453 6.93 16.79 8.41
N GLY A 454 8.21 17.12 8.26
CA GLY A 454 8.66 18.48 8.57
C GLY A 454 10.16 18.69 8.56
N GLU A 455 10.60 19.81 9.14
CA GLU A 455 12.01 20.07 9.41
C GLU A 455 12.64 18.95 10.26
N ILE A 456 13.94 18.69 10.08
CA ILE A 456 14.64 17.63 10.83
C ILE A 456 14.56 17.90 12.34
N GLY A 457 14.08 16.92 13.10
CA GLY A 457 13.83 17.01 14.54
C GLY A 457 12.48 17.62 14.94
N SER A 458 11.66 18.13 14.01
CA SER A 458 10.41 18.82 14.33
C SER A 458 9.23 17.90 14.67
N THR A 459 9.30 16.61 14.31
CA THR A 459 8.14 15.70 14.39
C THR A 459 8.17 14.84 15.65
N TYR A 460 9.26 14.11 15.91
CA TYR A 460 9.37 13.22 17.08
C TYR A 460 9.61 13.97 18.41
N THR A 461 9.88 15.28 18.35
CA THR A 461 9.99 16.18 19.51
C THR A 461 8.74 17.05 19.71
N ALA A 462 7.75 16.94 18.82
CA ALA A 462 6.47 17.63 18.98
C ALA A 462 5.74 17.15 20.25
N SER A 463 4.86 18.01 20.79
CA SER A 463 3.97 17.60 21.89
C SER A 463 3.09 16.43 21.44
N ASP A 464 2.79 15.49 22.35
CA ASP A 464 1.81 14.42 22.08
C ASP A 464 0.44 15.01 21.65
N ASP A 465 0.04 16.17 22.19
CA ASP A 465 -1.19 16.88 21.80
C ASP A 465 -1.21 17.33 20.33
N ALA A 466 -0.03 17.42 19.69
CA ALA A 466 0.11 17.79 18.28
C ALA A 466 0.08 16.58 17.33
N LYS A 467 0.03 15.34 17.86
CA LYS A 467 -0.14 14.13 17.05
C LYS A 467 -1.53 14.13 16.39
N PRO A 468 -1.64 13.71 15.11
CA PRO A 468 -2.91 13.68 14.37
C PRO A 468 -4.11 13.07 15.11
N ASP A 469 -3.92 11.96 15.83
CA ASP A 469 -4.99 11.28 16.58
C ASP A 469 -5.53 12.14 17.74
N LYS A 470 -4.66 12.92 18.41
CA LYS A 470 -5.06 13.86 19.46
C LYS A 470 -5.76 15.08 18.88
N VAL A 471 -5.22 15.64 17.79
CA VAL A 471 -5.84 16.78 17.10
C VAL A 471 -7.23 16.42 16.59
N GLU A 472 -7.40 15.24 15.99
CA GLU A 472 -8.70 14.72 15.56
C GLU A 472 -9.68 14.58 16.74
N ALA A 473 -9.25 13.95 17.84
CA ALA A 473 -10.07 13.74 19.03
C ALA A 473 -10.53 15.03 19.73
N THR A 474 -9.72 16.11 19.67
CA THR A 474 -10.11 17.44 20.20
C THR A 474 -11.05 18.23 19.28
N GLY A 475 -11.34 17.69 18.10
CA GLY A 475 -12.15 18.33 17.07
C GLY A 475 -11.28 19.08 16.07
N PHE A 476 -10.83 18.36 15.03
CA PHE A 476 -10.44 19.00 13.78
C PHE A 476 -11.60 19.94 13.36
N ALA A 477 -11.33 21.22 13.16
CA ALA A 477 -12.39 22.17 12.84
C ALA A 477 -13.16 21.68 11.61
N ALA A 478 -14.46 21.36 11.78
CA ALA A 478 -15.29 20.70 10.79
C ALA A 478 -15.69 21.61 9.60
N THR A 479 -14.78 22.53 9.23
CA THR A 479 -14.80 23.34 8.01
C THR A 479 -14.09 22.62 6.86
N ALA A 480 -14.39 21.33 6.71
CA ALA A 480 -14.29 20.61 5.45
C ALA A 480 -15.70 20.14 5.09
N SER A 481 -16.53 21.08 4.65
CA SER A 481 -17.78 20.74 3.99
C SER A 481 -17.49 19.78 2.85
N VAL A 482 -18.10 18.59 2.88
CA VAL A 482 -18.17 17.68 1.74
C VAL A 482 -18.48 18.52 0.51
N ALA A 483 -17.63 18.43 -0.52
CA ALA A 483 -17.76 19.22 -1.73
C ALA A 483 -18.90 18.67 -2.61
N THR A 484 -20.14 18.85 -2.15
CA THR A 484 -21.33 18.74 -2.99
C THR A 484 -21.18 19.75 -4.11
N GLY A 485 -20.94 19.26 -5.34
CA GLY A 485 -20.70 20.13 -6.49
C GLY A 485 -21.86 21.08 -6.74
N PRO A 486 -21.60 22.34 -7.18
CA PRO A 486 -22.66 23.27 -7.50
C PRO A 486 -23.45 22.77 -8.72
N SER A 487 -24.77 22.66 -8.57
CA SER A 487 -25.68 22.45 -9.70
C SER A 487 -25.61 23.66 -10.65
N PRO A 488 -25.54 23.47 -11.98
CA PRO A 488 -25.38 24.57 -12.91
C PRO A 488 -26.67 25.37 -13.08
N GLY A 489 -26.63 26.65 -12.69
CA GLY A 489 -27.66 27.64 -12.92
C GLY A 489 -27.05 28.98 -13.32
N ASP A 490 -27.52 29.51 -14.45
CA ASP A 490 -27.33 30.86 -14.98
C ASP A 490 -25.89 31.35 -15.28
N ALA A 491 -25.55 31.29 -16.56
CA ALA A 491 -24.42 32.00 -17.14
C ALA A 491 -24.84 33.38 -17.67
N SER A 492 -23.99 34.40 -17.48
CA SER A 492 -23.99 35.60 -18.32
C SER A 492 -22.58 36.13 -18.55
N ALA A 493 -22.25 36.30 -19.83
CA ALA A 493 -20.92 36.55 -20.39
C ALA A 493 -20.16 37.80 -19.91
N ALA A 494 -18.82 37.71 -19.97
CA ALA A 494 -17.93 38.74 -20.51
C ALA A 494 -16.62 38.09 -21.03
N SER A 495 -15.92 38.75 -21.95
CA SER A 495 -14.86 38.18 -22.80
C SER A 495 -13.54 38.96 -22.74
N GLU A 496 -12.43 38.32 -23.16
CA GLU A 496 -11.16 38.94 -23.62
C GLU A 496 -10.34 39.74 -22.56
N SER A 497 -9.01 39.94 -22.67
CA SER A 497 -7.92 39.32 -23.47
C SER A 497 -6.55 39.73 -22.88
N ASP A 498 -5.49 39.01 -23.27
CA ASP A 498 -4.04 39.30 -23.28
C ASP A 498 -3.42 40.54 -22.59
N GLY A 499 -2.24 40.34 -21.97
CA GLY A 499 -1.28 41.43 -21.70
C GLY A 499 -0.14 41.06 -20.75
N ALA A 500 1.12 41.05 -21.23
CA ALA A 500 2.30 40.70 -20.44
C ALA A 500 3.32 41.87 -20.31
N THR A 501 4.30 41.69 -19.40
CA THR A 501 5.56 42.44 -19.17
C THR A 501 5.50 43.77 -18.39
N GLY A 502 6.48 44.01 -17.46
CA GLY A 502 6.60 45.34 -16.81
C GLY A 502 7.37 45.55 -15.48
N ILE A 503 8.49 44.87 -15.20
CA ILE A 503 9.72 45.39 -14.53
C ILE A 503 9.64 46.30 -13.25
N LEU A 504 10.24 45.77 -12.15
CA LEU A 504 11.07 46.37 -11.06
C LEU A 504 10.63 47.49 -10.07
N GLU A 505 11.13 47.28 -8.84
CA GLU A 505 11.62 48.22 -7.80
C GLU A 505 10.66 49.04 -6.90
N GLY A 506 10.91 48.97 -5.59
CA GLY A 506 10.23 49.74 -4.54
C GLY A 506 10.46 49.20 -3.11
N ILE A 507 11.61 49.52 -2.51
CA ILE A 507 11.98 49.09 -1.14
C ILE A 507 11.45 50.09 -0.08
N SER A 508 11.06 49.57 1.09
CA SER A 508 11.30 50.11 2.45
C SER A 508 10.11 50.49 3.35
N GLN A 509 9.94 49.67 4.40
CA GLN A 509 9.80 50.03 5.83
C GLN A 509 8.79 51.11 6.29
N THR A 510 7.96 50.75 7.28
CA THR A 510 7.70 51.57 8.48
C THR A 510 7.52 50.65 9.72
N LEU A 511 7.72 51.18 10.92
CA LEU A 511 8.27 50.51 12.11
C LEU A 511 7.24 50.21 13.25
N LEU A 512 7.60 49.28 14.15
CA LEU A 512 6.95 49.03 15.45
C LEU A 512 6.93 50.25 16.39
N GLN A 513 5.91 50.32 17.25
CA GLN A 513 5.96 50.45 18.74
C GLN A 513 4.50 50.51 19.27
N SER A 514 4.13 50.05 20.48
CA SER A 514 4.88 49.93 21.75
C SER A 514 4.31 48.82 22.66
N LEU A 515 5.06 48.47 23.72
CA LEU A 515 4.72 47.47 24.75
C LEU A 515 4.03 48.12 25.96
N GLY A 516 3.21 47.34 26.69
CA GLY A 516 2.60 47.74 27.96
C GLY A 516 2.25 46.53 28.85
N VAL A 517 3.16 46.15 29.74
CA VAL A 517 3.06 44.99 30.64
C VAL A 517 2.21 45.30 31.88
N GLN A 518 1.31 44.40 32.29
CA GLN A 518 1.21 44.04 33.72
C GLN A 518 0.58 42.67 34.01
N GLN A 519 1.14 42.02 35.02
CA GLN A 519 0.89 40.66 35.49
C GLN A 519 0.16 40.70 36.84
N LYS A 520 -0.81 39.81 37.08
CA LYS A 520 -1.20 39.45 38.47
C LYS A 520 -1.92 38.11 38.55
N GLU A 521 -1.47 37.27 39.47
CA GLU A 521 -2.05 35.95 39.76
C GLU A 521 -3.04 35.99 40.94
N MET A 522 -4.04 35.12 40.85
CA MET A 522 -4.61 34.23 41.88
C MET A 522 -4.94 34.76 43.30
N GLN A 523 -6.22 34.62 43.69
CA GLN A 523 -6.63 34.05 44.99
C GLN A 523 -8.11 33.60 44.97
N ALA A 524 -8.52 32.78 45.94
CA ALA A 524 -9.74 31.95 45.91
C ALA A 524 -10.72 32.22 47.09
N GLN A 525 -11.84 31.46 47.09
CA GLN A 525 -12.81 31.18 48.18
C GLN A 525 -14.19 31.91 48.20
N ASP A 526 -15.20 31.17 47.71
CA ASP A 526 -16.36 30.61 48.47
C ASP A 526 -17.57 31.47 48.95
N ALA A 527 -18.68 30.75 49.15
CA ALA A 527 -19.91 31.05 49.92
C ALA A 527 -21.18 31.66 49.24
N SER A 528 -22.02 30.76 48.71
CA SER A 528 -23.48 30.60 49.00
C SER A 528 -24.55 31.65 48.56
N GLY A 529 -25.73 31.17 48.10
CA GLY A 529 -26.99 31.98 48.20
C GLY A 529 -28.19 31.75 47.25
N GLN A 530 -28.93 30.63 47.38
CA GLN A 530 -30.40 30.49 47.17
C GLN A 530 -31.08 30.59 45.76
N THR A 531 -32.05 29.67 45.56
CA THR A 531 -33.11 29.52 44.53
C THR A 531 -34.40 30.32 44.93
N PRO A 532 -35.55 30.43 44.17
CA PRO A 532 -36.10 29.51 43.13
C PRO A 532 -36.99 30.05 41.94
N VAL A 533 -37.13 29.20 40.89
CA VAL A 533 -38.36 28.76 40.12
C VAL A 533 -39.56 29.75 39.99
N PRO A 534 -40.09 30.09 38.77
CA PRO A 534 -41.01 29.21 38.02
C PRO A 534 -41.04 29.27 36.46
N ALA A 535 -41.78 28.32 35.86
CA ALA A 535 -42.11 28.15 34.42
C ALA A 535 -43.61 28.55 34.15
N PRO A 536 -44.38 28.17 33.08
CA PRO A 536 -44.07 27.36 31.87
C PRO A 536 -44.84 27.70 30.52
N VAL A 537 -44.42 27.04 29.40
CA VAL A 537 -45.11 26.76 28.07
C VAL A 537 -45.71 27.92 27.21
N PRO A 538 -45.97 27.77 25.87
CA PRO A 538 -46.80 26.74 25.21
C PRO A 538 -46.12 25.91 24.09
N ALA A 539 -46.73 24.75 23.80
CA ALA A 539 -46.35 23.81 22.76
C ALA A 539 -47.56 23.39 21.91
N GLN A 540 -47.34 23.00 20.65
CA GLN A 540 -48.19 22.14 19.81
C GLN A 540 -47.26 21.46 18.77
N GLY A 541 -47.38 20.20 18.37
CA GLY A 541 -48.12 19.03 18.85
C GLY A 541 -47.54 17.82 18.09
N ALA A 542 -47.12 16.72 18.71
CA ALA A 542 -47.95 15.68 19.28
C ALA A 542 -48.84 14.96 18.23
N ASP A 543 -48.45 13.73 17.89
CA ASP A 543 -49.41 12.65 17.69
C ASP A 543 -49.04 11.50 18.66
N THR A 544 -50.03 10.75 19.13
CA THR A 544 -49.95 10.02 20.40
C THR A 544 -50.61 8.65 20.34
N SER A 545 -49.91 7.58 20.76
CA SER A 545 -50.49 6.57 21.68
C SER A 545 -49.54 5.44 22.07
N ALA A 546 -49.58 5.09 23.37
CA ALA A 546 -49.52 3.75 23.95
C ALA A 546 -48.38 2.75 23.59
N GLY A 547 -47.47 2.53 24.56
CA GLY A 547 -47.11 1.16 24.96
C GLY A 547 -46.17 0.35 24.07
N GLY A 548 -45.41 0.98 23.18
CA GLY A 548 -44.40 0.29 22.38
C GLY A 548 -43.18 -0.16 23.19
N CYS A 549 -42.74 -1.41 22.98
CA CYS A 549 -41.41 -1.85 23.37
C CYS A 549 -40.34 -1.25 22.43
N ALA A 550 -39.12 -1.09 22.92
CA ALA A 550 -37.99 -0.55 22.17
C ALA A 550 -37.60 -1.45 20.98
N GLY A 551 -37.28 -0.83 19.84
CA GLY A 551 -36.82 -1.53 18.64
C GLY A 551 -35.38 -2.05 18.76
N ALA A 552 -34.89 -2.72 17.71
CA ALA A 552 -33.49 -3.17 17.65
C ALA A 552 -32.53 -1.99 17.89
N TYR A 553 -31.51 -2.23 18.73
CA TYR A 553 -30.48 -1.27 19.13
C TYR A 553 -30.98 -0.04 19.92
N GLN A 554 -32.25 0.00 20.33
CA GLN A 554 -32.78 1.03 21.22
C GLN A 554 -32.64 0.62 22.69
N GLN A 555 -32.67 1.59 23.61
CA GLN A 555 -32.50 1.34 25.05
C GLN A 555 -33.74 0.74 25.71
N CYS A 556 -33.52 -0.10 26.73
CA CYS A 556 -34.55 -0.89 27.43
C CYS A 556 -34.38 -0.92 28.96
N ASP A 557 -33.69 0.08 29.53
CA ASP A 557 -33.25 0.14 30.94
C ASP A 557 -34.37 0.50 31.94
N GLY A 558 -35.39 1.25 31.51
CA GLY A 558 -36.61 1.48 32.29
C GLY A 558 -36.48 2.40 33.52
N THR A 559 -35.34 3.09 33.67
CA THR A 559 -35.00 3.90 34.86
C THR A 559 -35.68 5.28 34.87
N SER A 560 -36.10 5.80 33.71
CA SER A 560 -36.87 7.06 33.60
C SER A 560 -38.33 6.82 33.19
N LEU A 561 -39.24 7.66 33.68
CA LEU A 561 -40.70 7.59 33.44
C LEU A 561 -41.14 7.71 31.96
N SER A 562 -40.19 7.96 31.05
CA SER A 562 -40.41 8.20 29.61
C SER A 562 -39.78 7.16 28.68
N ARG A 563 -39.11 6.11 29.20
CA ARG A 563 -38.41 5.09 28.39
C ARG A 563 -39.13 3.72 28.41
N PRO A 564 -39.14 2.96 27.29
CA PRO A 564 -39.67 1.59 27.27
C PRO A 564 -38.94 0.65 28.25
N ARG A 565 -39.69 -0.31 28.82
CA ARG A 565 -39.19 -1.34 29.75
C ARG A 565 -39.05 -2.73 29.13
N CYS A 566 -39.17 -2.83 27.81
CA CYS A 566 -39.19 -4.07 27.07
C CYS A 566 -38.64 -3.86 25.66
N CYS A 567 -38.24 -4.96 25.02
CA CYS A 567 -37.81 -4.98 23.62
C CYS A 567 -38.92 -5.53 22.71
N GLN A 568 -38.92 -5.14 21.44
CA GLN A 568 -39.77 -5.74 20.42
C GLN A 568 -39.55 -7.26 20.39
N ALA A 569 -40.64 -8.02 20.19
CA ALA A 569 -40.58 -9.48 20.12
C ALA A 569 -39.48 -9.96 19.16
N GLY A 570 -38.68 -10.92 19.61
CA GLY A 570 -37.50 -11.40 18.90
C GLY A 570 -36.17 -10.71 19.29
N CYS A 571 -36.18 -9.71 20.18
CA CYS A 571 -34.96 -9.09 20.72
C CYS A 571 -34.83 -9.26 22.25
N ASP A 572 -33.59 -9.45 22.71
CA ASP A 572 -33.26 -9.54 24.14
C ASP A 572 -32.72 -8.20 24.67
N CYS A 573 -33.17 -7.76 25.85
CA CYS A 573 -32.56 -6.61 26.53
C CYS A 573 -31.25 -7.04 27.21
N LYS A 574 -30.11 -6.55 26.70
CA LYS A 574 -28.78 -6.84 27.27
C LYS A 574 -28.22 -5.62 27.99
N ASN A 575 -27.70 -5.85 29.20
CA ASN A 575 -26.91 -4.88 29.95
C ASN A 575 -25.43 -5.02 29.56
N TYR A 576 -24.73 -3.89 29.42
CA TYR A 576 -23.33 -3.83 28.94
C TYR A 576 -22.33 -3.40 30.03
N GLY A 577 -22.66 -3.63 31.31
CA GLY A 577 -21.78 -3.37 32.46
C GLY A 577 -22.00 -2.02 33.14
N ASP A 578 -22.75 -1.10 32.53
CA ASP A 578 -23.21 0.15 33.15
C ASP A 578 -24.62 -0.02 33.73
N PRO A 579 -24.90 0.36 35.00
CA PRO A 579 -26.23 0.30 35.60
C PRO A 579 -27.30 1.14 34.89
N SER A 580 -26.89 2.12 34.07
CA SER A 580 -27.75 3.06 33.34
C SER A 580 -27.88 2.77 31.84
N TYR A 581 -27.21 1.72 31.33
CA TYR A 581 -27.25 1.37 29.90
C TYR A 581 -27.63 -0.10 29.67
N SER A 582 -28.76 -0.31 28.98
CA SER A 582 -29.17 -1.62 28.46
C SER A 582 -29.89 -1.44 27.13
N GLN A 583 -29.65 -2.35 26.19
CA GLN A 583 -30.03 -2.20 24.77
C GLN A 583 -30.72 -3.47 24.25
N CYS A 584 -31.68 -3.30 23.35
CA CYS A 584 -32.35 -4.41 22.66
C CYS A 584 -31.48 -4.99 21.55
N VAL A 585 -31.07 -6.24 21.70
CA VAL A 585 -30.14 -6.93 20.79
C VAL A 585 -30.85 -8.06 20.04
N PRO A 586 -30.87 -8.04 18.70
CA PRO A 586 -31.37 -9.18 17.92
C PRO A 586 -30.47 -10.42 18.04
N PRO A 587 -31.02 -11.65 17.97
CA PRO A 587 -30.24 -12.88 17.98
C PRO A 587 -29.33 -12.98 16.75
N ASN A 588 -28.20 -13.66 16.91
CA ASN A 588 -27.23 -13.96 15.84
C ASN A 588 -26.69 -12.74 15.07
N GLY A 589 -26.70 -11.54 15.66
CA GLY A 589 -26.16 -10.32 15.04
C GLY A 589 -27.02 -9.74 13.92
N ALA A 590 -28.30 -10.11 13.83
CA ALA A 590 -29.21 -9.55 12.82
C ALA A 590 -29.45 -8.04 13.03
N GLY A 591 -29.64 -7.28 11.94
CA GLY A 591 -29.88 -5.83 12.03
C GLY A 591 -31.27 -5.40 12.53
N GLN A 592 -32.20 -6.34 12.73
CA GLN A 592 -33.60 -6.07 13.14
C GLN A 592 -34.15 -7.21 14.01
N CYS A 593 -35.11 -6.91 14.89
CA CYS A 593 -35.80 -7.93 15.68
C CYS A 593 -36.65 -8.82 14.76
N PRO A 594 -36.42 -10.14 14.68
CA PRO A 594 -37.16 -11.03 13.79
C PRO A 594 -38.65 -11.08 14.13
N SER A 595 -39.50 -11.04 13.11
CA SER A 595 -40.93 -11.23 13.30
C SER A 595 -41.26 -12.70 13.60
N ALA A 596 -42.40 -12.96 14.26
CA ALA A 596 -42.87 -14.32 14.58
C ALA A 596 -43.10 -15.25 13.35
N ALA A 597 -42.97 -14.74 12.14
CA ALA A 597 -42.95 -15.53 10.90
C ALA A 597 -41.57 -16.16 10.58
N GLN A 598 -40.46 -15.59 11.05
CA GLN A 598 -39.10 -16.03 10.66
C GLN A 598 -38.58 -17.25 11.44
N GLU A 599 -39.04 -17.50 12.68
CA GLU A 599 -38.56 -18.62 13.50
C GLU A 599 -38.78 -19.99 12.83
N ARG A 600 -39.85 -20.14 12.02
CA ARG A 600 -40.16 -21.40 11.32
C ARG A 600 -39.12 -21.76 10.24
N GLY A 601 -38.36 -20.81 9.73
CA GLY A 601 -37.34 -21.05 8.70
C GLY A 601 -35.99 -21.53 9.25
N LEU A 602 -35.70 -21.27 10.54
CA LEU A 602 -34.41 -21.59 11.16
C LEU A 602 -34.34 -23.03 11.67
N VAL A 603 -35.44 -23.53 12.26
CA VAL A 603 -35.53 -24.91 12.81
C VAL A 603 -35.35 -25.99 11.72
N GLN A 604 -35.66 -25.68 10.46
CA GLN A 604 -35.56 -26.64 9.35
C GLN A 604 -34.14 -26.72 8.72
N ARG A 605 -33.23 -25.80 9.07
CA ARG A 605 -31.84 -25.79 8.56
C ARG A 605 -30.84 -26.47 9.49
N SER A 606 -31.11 -26.58 10.79
CA SER A 606 -30.25 -27.29 11.75
C SER A 606 -30.24 -28.81 11.51
N SER A 607 -31.42 -29.41 11.27
CA SER A 607 -31.58 -30.86 11.07
C SER A 607 -30.85 -31.44 9.84
N LEU A 608 -30.47 -30.60 8.87
CA LEU A 608 -29.69 -31.01 7.70
C LEU A 608 -28.17 -31.04 7.96
N ARG A 609 -27.66 -30.35 8.98
CA ARG A 609 -26.23 -30.37 9.33
C ARG A 609 -25.83 -31.60 10.14
N GLU A 610 -26.70 -32.09 11.02
CA GLU A 610 -26.42 -33.28 11.84
C GLU A 610 -26.37 -34.59 11.02
N ALA A 611 -27.08 -34.65 9.88
CA ALA A 611 -27.05 -35.80 8.97
C ALA A 611 -25.72 -35.95 8.20
N ALA A 612 -24.94 -34.87 8.05
CA ALA A 612 -23.65 -34.88 7.35
C ALA A 612 -22.47 -35.32 8.25
N ALA A 613 -22.55 -35.03 9.56
CA ALA A 613 -21.48 -35.33 10.51
C ALA A 613 -21.29 -36.84 10.78
N LEU A 614 -22.30 -37.67 10.50
CA LEU A 614 -22.29 -39.12 10.80
C LEU A 614 -21.62 -40.00 9.72
N ARG A 615 -20.93 -39.43 8.73
CA ARG A 615 -20.22 -40.19 7.67
C ARG A 615 -18.70 -40.01 7.62
N ALA A 616 -18.12 -39.23 8.53
CA ALA A 616 -16.68 -38.90 8.52
C ALA A 616 -15.89 -39.51 9.71
N GLY A 617 -16.30 -40.67 10.23
CA GLY A 617 -15.75 -41.24 11.46
C GLY A 617 -15.49 -42.75 11.41
N SER A 618 -14.41 -43.20 10.75
CA SER A 618 -13.81 -44.52 11.01
C SER A 618 -12.34 -44.60 10.55
N SER A 619 -11.41 -44.25 11.45
CA SER A 619 -9.97 -44.39 11.25
C SER A 619 -9.36 -45.44 12.20
N ALA A 620 -9.05 -46.63 11.69
CA ALA A 620 -8.14 -47.62 12.28
C ALA A 620 -7.90 -48.77 11.28
N SER A 621 -6.74 -49.43 11.18
CA SER A 621 -5.36 -49.12 11.60
C SER A 621 -4.40 -50.19 11.00
N ARG A 622 -3.08 -49.93 11.04
CA ARG A 622 -1.95 -50.91 11.03
C ARG A 622 -1.38 -51.47 9.70
N TRP A 623 -0.10 -51.10 9.49
CA TRP A 623 1.09 -51.91 9.13
C TRP A 623 1.24 -52.66 7.78
N ALA A 624 2.48 -52.56 7.26
CA ALA A 624 3.21 -53.45 6.35
C ALA A 624 2.94 -53.42 4.82
N ALA A 625 4.01 -53.14 4.09
CA ALA A 625 4.30 -53.65 2.74
C ALA A 625 5.29 -54.85 2.87
N PRO A 626 5.66 -55.62 1.81
CA PRO A 626 5.36 -55.45 0.37
C PRO A 626 5.01 -56.75 -0.42
N SER A 627 4.89 -56.62 -1.76
CA SER A 627 5.20 -57.63 -2.80
C SER A 627 4.12 -58.57 -3.38
N ALA A 628 4.37 -58.96 -4.65
CA ALA A 628 3.73 -59.98 -5.52
C ALA A 628 2.33 -59.62 -6.11
N ILE A 629 2.21 -59.31 -7.42
CA ILE A 629 2.27 -60.19 -8.63
C ILE A 629 1.02 -61.09 -8.78
N VAL A 630 0.27 -60.90 -9.88
CA VAL A 630 -0.07 -61.89 -10.94
C VAL A 630 -1.07 -61.23 -11.92
N LEU A 631 -0.67 -61.06 -13.17
CA LEU A 631 -1.53 -61.30 -14.34
C LEU A 631 -0.67 -61.91 -15.45
N TRP A 632 -1.13 -63.01 -16.03
CA TRP A 632 -0.42 -63.77 -17.05
C TRP A 632 -0.67 -63.23 -18.47
N PHE A 633 0.42 -63.13 -19.24
CA PHE A 633 0.63 -63.73 -20.57
C PHE A 633 -0.61 -64.10 -21.42
N SER A 634 -0.65 -63.76 -22.71
CA SER A 634 0.19 -64.43 -23.72
C SER A 634 0.72 -63.55 -24.89
N ALA A 635 1.97 -63.83 -25.30
CA ALA A 635 2.65 -63.27 -26.48
C ALA A 635 2.46 -64.20 -27.73
N PRO A 636 3.17 -64.07 -28.88
CA PRO A 636 4.64 -64.12 -28.99
C PRO A 636 5.31 -63.14 -30.00
N ALA A 637 6.64 -63.08 -29.94
CA ALA A 637 7.52 -62.36 -30.87
C ALA A 637 8.49 -63.34 -31.57
N LEU A 638 9.17 -62.89 -32.63
CA LEU A 638 10.37 -63.52 -33.21
C LEU A 638 11.23 -62.38 -33.83
N LEU A 639 12.33 -61.89 -33.25
CA LEU A 639 13.67 -62.46 -32.96
C LEU A 639 14.57 -62.74 -34.17
N LEU A 640 15.74 -62.07 -34.18
CA LEU A 640 17.12 -62.46 -34.57
C LEU A 640 17.87 -61.21 -35.12
N ALA A 641 19.19 -61.01 -34.98
CA ALA A 641 20.17 -61.34 -33.93
C ALA A 641 21.46 -60.49 -34.18
N ILE A 642 22.39 -60.46 -33.20
CA ILE A 642 23.58 -59.59 -33.17
C ILE A 642 24.83 -60.25 -33.79
N ALA A 643 25.69 -59.46 -34.46
CA ALA A 643 27.14 -59.71 -34.55
C ALA A 643 27.90 -58.38 -34.73
N ALA A 644 29.14 -58.28 -34.24
CA ALA A 644 29.88 -57.01 -34.11
C ALA A 644 31.31 -57.05 -34.66
N ALA A 645 31.78 -55.93 -35.22
CA ALA A 645 33.16 -55.46 -35.36
C ALA A 645 33.14 -54.11 -36.11
N ALA A 646 34.06 -53.14 -36.01
CA ALA A 646 35.12 -52.73 -35.09
C ALA A 646 35.90 -51.59 -35.82
N VAL A 647 36.76 -50.86 -35.10
CA VAL A 647 37.76 -49.88 -35.62
C VAL A 647 37.26 -48.49 -36.04
N LEU A 648 37.60 -47.47 -35.24
CA LEU A 648 38.26 -46.24 -35.72
C LEU A 648 38.95 -45.44 -34.59
N VAL A 649 40.27 -45.65 -34.50
CA VAL A 649 41.37 -44.70 -34.20
C VAL A 649 41.35 -43.84 -32.91
N ARG A 650 42.46 -43.96 -32.16
CA ARG A 650 43.00 -42.98 -31.20
C ARG A 650 44.41 -42.54 -31.65
N ALA A 651 44.73 -41.27 -31.42
CA ALA A 651 46.06 -40.71 -31.05
C ALA A 651 47.20 -40.45 -32.09
N ARG A 652 47.55 -39.14 -32.15
CA ARG A 652 48.90 -38.51 -31.98
C ARG A 652 49.98 -38.49 -33.10
N GLY A 653 50.38 -37.24 -33.44
CA GLY A 653 51.75 -36.81 -33.78
C GLY A 653 52.14 -36.83 -35.27
N ALA A 654 53.14 -36.06 -35.76
CA ALA A 654 53.81 -34.86 -35.25
C ALA A 654 54.72 -34.21 -36.33
N ALA A 655 54.80 -32.87 -36.35
CA ALA A 655 55.92 -32.03 -36.84
C ALA A 655 56.29 -31.99 -38.35
N TRP A 656 57.18 -31.01 -38.65
CA TRP A 656 57.80 -30.60 -39.94
C TRP A 656 56.89 -29.80 -40.90
N SER A 657 57.21 -28.62 -41.46
CA SER A 657 58.18 -27.51 -41.28
C SER A 657 58.50 -26.94 -42.68
N LEU A 658 58.67 -25.60 -42.79
CA LEU A 658 59.32 -24.77 -43.85
C LEU A 658 58.35 -23.76 -44.55
N VAL A 659 58.43 -22.43 -44.30
CA VAL A 659 59.38 -21.37 -44.81
C VAL A 659 58.88 -20.75 -46.14
N TRP A 660 58.73 -19.42 -46.36
CA TRP A 660 58.96 -18.19 -45.54
C TRP A 660 58.22 -16.96 -46.14
N LEU A 661 58.09 -15.84 -45.37
CA LEU A 661 58.05 -14.39 -45.74
C LEU A 661 57.13 -13.60 -44.76
N ARG A 662 57.64 -13.00 -43.67
CA ARG A 662 58.19 -11.62 -43.56
C ARG A 662 57.32 -10.49 -44.14
N TYR A 663 56.67 -9.72 -43.26
CA TYR A 663 57.00 -8.31 -43.05
C TYR A 663 56.56 -7.84 -41.64
N GLU A 664 57.32 -6.91 -41.05
CA GLU A 664 57.12 -6.33 -39.71
C GLU A 664 57.67 -4.86 -39.74
N PRO A 665 57.72 -4.05 -38.65
CA PRO A 665 56.76 -2.94 -38.48
C PRO A 665 57.40 -1.54 -38.34
N THR A 666 56.56 -0.50 -38.27
CA THR A 666 56.85 0.84 -37.69
C THR A 666 55.56 1.40 -37.05
N GLY A 667 55.56 2.24 -35.99
CA GLY A 667 56.64 2.68 -35.11
C GLY A 667 56.46 4.13 -34.63
N MET A 668 56.32 4.35 -33.30
CA MET A 668 56.37 5.65 -32.55
C MET A 668 55.21 6.65 -32.82
N VAL A 669 54.60 7.38 -31.86
CA VAL A 669 54.83 7.82 -30.45
C VAL A 669 55.53 9.18 -30.25
N ALA A 670 54.72 10.15 -29.80
CA ALA A 670 54.96 11.26 -28.85
C ALA A 670 55.54 12.63 -29.25
N SER A 671 55.06 13.61 -28.44
CA SER A 671 55.65 14.89 -28.00
C SER A 671 55.40 16.16 -28.84
N ALA A 672 55.33 17.37 -28.24
CA ALA A 672 54.92 17.81 -26.88
C ALA A 672 54.96 19.36 -26.85
N GLU A 673 54.14 19.99 -26.01
CA GLU A 673 54.49 21.13 -25.12
C GLU A 673 53.37 21.32 -24.07
#